data_AF-A0AB34IN69-F1
#
_entry.id   AF-A0AB34IN69-F1
#
_cell.length_a   1.000
_cell.length_b   1.000
_cell.length_c   1.000
_cell.angle_alpha   90.00
_cell.angle_beta   90.00
_cell.angle_gamma   90.00
#
_symmetry.space_group_name_H-M   'P 1'
#
loop_
_entity.id
_entity.type
_entity.pdbx_description
1 polymer ?
#
loop_
_entity_poly.entity_id
_entity_poly.type
_entity_poly.pdbx_seq_one_letter_code
_entity_poly.pdbx_strand_id
1 'polypeptide(L)'
;MHLSTVSLRRNALGLGIQFDRHHCVAALLDGAAAAAHGGILVGDRLVGVGGRHVFAGDDLCAAFPRGTQPIELTFLRAVGSDCPPGGGEEEEAAARGGGGERLLVVSGGGGVDIDGLACAVGMAELLSSTHREAVAWLHPPWTATIPAFVAQWDLPLETDVNLRLAPDDRFVVVDASDPTHAAAPLERVVAVLGHRSDWEGFWRAREGVEVEIERVAACASLVARRFMRARTPPRAATARLLLMAVLSNSMDLKLPLTSECDLQAAAYLRSLLPDAAALREALFDAATAALLDDPLRCLLADVKHTLVRGAHLSIAQLELTSSRAAELSGRAALAALYARLAAATRHPPLLIVPSLLTCSSTLLCSDHALLASLHRSYGGTLTFAPLPVETGEAPPPLAVETGEAPPPLAVETEEIFSGEARHPLPLEGEERLAVLHTPCLVLRKMILRELLDAAGGRGGGIAASPFTFEPRWSPEEEAAATPASPFRLEEEAALLSPPLGEEGRGEDEASALGKGDEEGGGGEGGGEAEDELPEWLLEAAEQLELITAAAAEGAECAAPQEGEGRPRGSAAEQAVRLMSVAAAGLPNGWQMGWSVTFRRAYFYHEAMGLSQWEDPTAAPPPSTGAGVAKASSGWQADALVWREQQRLEAWARERAASHEQAHPPKEEPRVMSEAERRQAVLRVRSVWQQLDQEARAELKAMATRRGLDRAGERAAAGP
;
A
#
# COMPACT_ATOMS: atom_id res chain seq x y z
N MET A 1 -18.42 8.93 -12.55
CA MET A 1 -17.04 9.34 -12.90
C MET A 1 -16.82 9.02 -14.36
N HIS A 2 -16.02 9.80 -15.08
CA HIS A 2 -15.77 9.58 -16.51
C HIS A 2 -14.30 9.21 -16.71
N LEU A 3 -14.03 8.09 -17.40
CA LEU A 3 -12.66 7.76 -17.81
C LEU A 3 -12.34 8.50 -19.11
N SER A 4 -11.34 9.36 -19.08
CA SER A 4 -10.84 10.06 -20.26
C SER A 4 -9.39 9.66 -20.54
N THR A 5 -9.15 9.11 -21.72
CA THR A 5 -7.80 8.87 -22.21
C THR A 5 -7.32 10.09 -23.00
N VAL A 6 -6.16 10.60 -22.64
CA VAL A 6 -5.52 11.74 -23.28
C VAL A 6 -4.13 11.32 -23.77
N SER A 7 -3.85 11.52 -25.05
CA SER A 7 -2.53 11.24 -25.62
C SER A 7 -1.67 12.50 -25.58
N LEU A 8 -0.66 12.55 -24.73
CA LEU A 8 0.23 13.71 -24.61
C LEU A 8 1.62 13.42 -25.16
N ARG A 9 2.19 14.36 -25.92
CA ARG A 9 3.63 14.37 -26.21
C ARG A 9 4.35 15.25 -25.20
N ARG A 10 5.40 14.72 -24.58
CA ARG A 10 6.29 15.49 -23.71
C ARG A 10 6.98 16.59 -24.53
N ASN A 11 6.94 17.84 -24.08
CA ASN A 11 7.68 18.96 -24.67
C ASN A 11 8.88 19.35 -23.78
N ALA A 12 9.57 20.45 -24.10
CA ALA A 12 10.72 20.93 -23.32
C ALA A 12 10.39 21.26 -21.84
N LEU A 13 9.13 21.54 -21.53
CA LEU A 13 8.62 21.77 -20.17
C LEU A 13 8.06 20.49 -19.52
N GLY A 14 8.18 19.34 -20.19
CA GLY A 14 7.64 18.06 -19.73
C GLY A 14 6.20 17.82 -20.20
N LEU A 15 5.42 17.11 -19.37
CA LEU A 15 3.97 16.98 -19.57
C LEU A 15 3.20 18.15 -18.95
N GLY A 16 3.79 18.79 -17.93
CA GLY A 16 3.20 19.90 -17.18
C GLY A 16 1.97 19.53 -16.36
N ILE A 17 1.94 18.31 -15.84
CA ILE A 17 0.92 17.84 -14.89
C ILE A 17 1.63 17.59 -13.56
N GLN A 18 1.11 18.18 -12.50
CA GLN A 18 1.53 17.87 -11.14
C GLN A 18 0.52 16.94 -10.49
N PHE A 19 0.99 15.88 -9.84
CA PHE A 19 0.16 14.92 -9.10
C PHE A 19 0.36 15.08 -7.60
N ASP A 20 -0.70 14.85 -6.82
CA ASP A 20 -0.58 14.65 -5.38
C ASP A 20 -0.22 13.19 -5.02
N ARG A 21 -0.15 12.88 -3.72
CA ARG A 21 0.18 11.54 -3.21
C ARG A 21 -0.88 10.46 -3.55
N HIS A 22 -2.07 10.87 -3.97
CA HIS A 22 -3.17 10.00 -4.38
C HIS A 22 -3.30 9.89 -5.91
N HIS A 23 -2.34 10.49 -6.63
CA HIS A 23 -2.29 10.60 -8.09
C HIS A 23 -3.43 11.44 -8.69
N CYS A 24 -4.00 12.34 -7.91
CA CYS A 24 -4.91 13.37 -8.42
C CYS A 24 -4.10 14.51 -9.02
N VAL A 25 -4.56 15.06 -10.14
CA VAL A 25 -3.96 16.25 -10.78
C VAL A 25 -4.10 17.42 -9.81
N ALA A 26 -2.99 17.86 -9.23
CA ALA A 26 -2.94 18.98 -8.29
C ALA A 26 -2.79 20.32 -9.01
N ALA A 27 -2.10 20.34 -10.16
CA ALA A 27 -1.90 21.54 -10.97
C ALA A 27 -1.58 21.18 -12.44
N LEU A 28 -1.89 22.12 -13.34
CA LEU A 28 -1.44 22.14 -14.72
C LEU A 28 -0.52 23.34 -14.91
N LEU A 29 0.65 23.12 -15.52
CA LEU A 29 1.61 24.19 -15.77
C LEU A 29 1.27 24.92 -17.08
N ASP A 30 1.13 26.25 -17.00
CA ASP A 30 0.85 27.08 -18.17
C ASP A 30 1.90 26.89 -19.28
N GLY A 31 1.42 26.78 -20.52
CA GLY A 31 2.26 26.57 -21.71
C GLY A 31 2.78 25.14 -21.90
N ALA A 32 2.44 24.20 -21.01
CA ALA A 32 2.83 22.80 -21.16
C ALA A 32 1.88 21.99 -22.06
N ALA A 33 2.31 20.77 -22.42
CA ALA A 33 1.53 19.86 -23.25
C ALA A 33 0.14 19.56 -22.67
N ALA A 34 0.02 19.39 -21.36
CA ALA A 34 -1.26 19.13 -20.71
C ALA A 34 -2.20 20.34 -20.70
N ALA A 35 -1.67 21.55 -20.47
CA ALA A 35 -2.47 22.78 -20.49
C ALA A 35 -3.10 23.03 -21.87
N ALA A 36 -2.39 22.66 -22.95
CA ALA A 36 -2.89 22.78 -24.31
C ALA A 36 -3.97 21.73 -24.69
N HIS A 37 -4.08 20.64 -23.92
CA HIS A 37 -4.86 19.48 -24.35
C HIS A 37 -6.35 19.51 -23.94
N GLY A 38 -6.78 20.53 -23.18
CA GLY A 38 -8.19 20.85 -22.84
C GLY A 38 -9.00 19.79 -22.10
N GLY A 39 -8.46 18.58 -21.94
CA GLY A 39 -9.17 17.40 -21.46
C GLY A 39 -8.68 16.87 -20.11
N ILE A 40 -7.74 17.54 -19.46
CA ILE A 40 -7.22 17.20 -18.13
C ILE A 40 -7.62 18.32 -17.18
N LEU A 41 -8.23 17.99 -16.04
CA LEU A 41 -8.67 18.95 -15.04
C LEU A 41 -7.95 18.71 -13.71
N VAL A 42 -7.77 19.78 -12.94
CA VAL A 42 -7.33 19.66 -11.54
C VAL A 42 -8.39 18.84 -10.77
N GLY A 43 -7.94 17.82 -10.06
CA GLY A 43 -8.77 16.83 -9.37
C GLY A 43 -9.00 15.53 -10.16
N ASP A 44 -8.68 15.47 -11.45
CA ASP A 44 -8.72 14.20 -12.20
C ASP A 44 -7.71 13.21 -11.59
N ARG A 45 -8.10 11.96 -11.38
CA ARG A 45 -7.20 10.93 -10.83
C ARG A 45 -6.57 10.11 -11.93
N LEU A 46 -5.25 10.06 -12.00
CA LEU A 46 -4.56 9.20 -12.95
C LEU A 46 -4.75 7.73 -12.55
N VAL A 47 -5.22 6.91 -13.50
CA VAL A 47 -5.45 5.47 -13.29
C VAL A 47 -4.74 4.60 -14.34
N GLY A 48 -4.15 5.20 -15.38
CA GLY A 48 -3.32 4.47 -16.34
C GLY A 48 -2.32 5.35 -17.09
N VAL A 49 -1.18 4.76 -17.46
CA VAL A 49 -0.08 5.34 -18.25
C VAL A 49 0.39 4.33 -19.29
N GLY A 50 0.30 4.67 -20.58
CA GLY A 50 0.75 3.81 -21.68
C GLY A 50 0.10 2.42 -21.70
N GLY A 51 -1.19 2.34 -21.36
CA GLY A 51 -1.93 1.08 -21.25
C GLY A 51 -1.68 0.29 -19.95
N ARG A 52 -0.77 0.74 -19.09
CA ARG A 52 -0.54 0.14 -17.76
C ARG A 52 -1.36 0.87 -16.70
N HIS A 53 -2.07 0.14 -15.84
CA HIS A 53 -2.76 0.73 -14.69
C HIS A 53 -1.78 1.25 -13.63
N VAL A 54 -2.15 2.36 -12.98
CA VAL A 54 -1.40 2.94 -11.85
C VAL A 54 -2.33 3.13 -10.65
N PHE A 55 -1.82 2.83 -9.45
CA PHE A 55 -2.53 2.88 -8.18
C PHE A 55 -1.92 3.92 -7.25
N ALA A 56 -2.72 4.45 -6.33
CA ALA A 56 -2.22 5.41 -5.34
C ALA A 56 -1.04 4.82 -4.55
N GLY A 57 0.08 5.56 -4.52
CA GLY A 57 1.34 5.10 -3.92
C GLY A 57 2.33 4.50 -4.91
N ASP A 58 1.94 4.19 -6.15
CA ASP A 58 2.90 3.80 -7.19
C ASP A 58 3.88 4.95 -7.47
N ASP A 59 5.11 4.57 -7.78
CA ASP A 59 6.13 5.50 -8.27
C ASP A 59 5.80 5.89 -9.71
N LEU A 60 5.09 7.01 -9.87
CA LEU A 60 4.72 7.53 -11.18
C LEU A 60 5.95 7.74 -12.07
N CYS A 61 7.09 8.14 -11.53
CA CYS A 61 8.30 8.36 -12.32
C CYS A 61 8.76 7.08 -13.05
N ALA A 62 8.52 5.91 -12.46
CA ALA A 62 8.80 4.62 -13.08
C ALA A 62 7.72 4.20 -14.11
N ALA A 63 6.49 4.69 -13.96
CA ALA A 63 5.38 4.39 -14.87
C ALA A 63 5.44 5.20 -16.18
N PHE A 64 6.02 6.40 -16.17
CA PHE A 64 6.15 7.21 -17.38
C PHE A 64 7.32 6.71 -18.27
N PRO A 65 7.07 6.36 -19.54
CA PRO A 65 8.14 5.96 -20.45
C PRO A 65 9.14 7.12 -20.66
N ARG A 66 10.42 6.76 -20.80
CA ARG A 66 11.48 7.72 -21.12
C ARG A 66 11.45 8.01 -22.62
N GLY A 67 11.33 9.27 -23.01
CA GLY A 67 11.37 9.70 -24.41
C GLY A 67 10.35 10.79 -24.75
N THR A 68 10.27 11.12 -26.04
CA THR A 68 9.36 12.13 -26.61
C THR A 68 8.14 11.52 -27.30
N GLN A 69 7.98 10.19 -27.24
CA GLN A 69 6.82 9.53 -27.83
C GLN A 69 5.53 9.94 -27.12
N PRO A 70 4.38 9.94 -27.84
CA PRO A 70 3.08 10.14 -27.22
C PRO A 70 2.84 9.13 -26.09
N ILE A 71 2.35 9.61 -24.97
CA ILE A 71 2.00 8.82 -23.80
C ILE A 71 0.49 8.92 -23.63
N GLU A 72 -0.18 7.78 -23.66
CA GLU A 72 -1.60 7.72 -23.32
C GLU A 72 -1.77 7.74 -21.80
N LEU A 73 -2.53 8.70 -21.30
CA LEU A 73 -2.86 8.84 -19.89
C LEU A 73 -4.34 8.64 -19.72
N THR A 74 -4.73 7.75 -18.83
CA THR A 74 -6.13 7.48 -18.51
C THR A 74 -6.46 8.10 -17.17
N PHE A 75 -7.43 9.01 -17.15
CA PHE A 75 -7.86 9.74 -15.97
C PHE A 75 -9.28 9.35 -15.57
N LEU A 76 -9.50 9.13 -14.29
CA LEU A 76 -10.80 9.00 -13.65
C LEU A 76 -11.24 10.38 -13.14
N ARG A 77 -12.25 10.97 -13.80
CA ARG A 77 -12.78 12.28 -13.44
C ARG A 77 -13.80 12.19 -12.31
N ALA A 78 -13.51 12.86 -11.19
CA ALA A 78 -14.50 13.12 -10.16
C ALA A 78 -15.60 14.02 -10.73
N VAL A 79 -16.87 13.62 -10.60
CA VAL A 79 -17.99 14.39 -11.14
C VAL A 79 -18.23 15.59 -10.22
N GLY A 80 -17.74 16.77 -10.62
CA GLY A 80 -17.89 18.04 -9.91
C GLY A 80 -18.37 19.19 -10.83
N SER A 81 -19.65 19.51 -10.65
CA SER A 81 -20.48 20.70 -10.99
C SER A 81 -20.47 21.49 -12.31
N ASP A 82 -19.45 21.52 -13.18
CA ASP A 82 -19.46 22.52 -14.30
C ASP A 82 -19.30 21.98 -15.73
N CYS A 83 -19.70 20.73 -15.99
CA CYS A 83 -19.79 20.23 -17.37
C CYS A 83 -21.21 20.50 -17.91
N PRO A 84 -21.40 21.25 -19.02
CA PRO A 84 -22.72 21.40 -19.61
C PRO A 84 -23.21 20.05 -20.09
N PRO A 85 -24.48 19.67 -19.82
CA PRO A 85 -25.01 18.36 -20.19
C PRO A 85 -24.99 18.23 -21.72
N GLY A 86 -24.17 17.32 -22.22
CA GLY A 86 -24.29 16.86 -23.59
C GLY A 86 -25.62 16.13 -23.72
N GLY A 87 -26.44 16.50 -24.70
CA GLY A 87 -27.85 16.11 -24.85
C GLY A 87 -28.16 14.61 -25.06
N GLY A 88 -27.31 13.70 -24.59
CA GLY A 88 -27.60 12.26 -24.48
C GLY A 88 -27.94 11.79 -23.06
N GLU A 89 -27.81 12.65 -22.04
CA GLU A 89 -28.03 12.26 -20.63
C GLU A 89 -29.50 11.97 -20.29
N GLU A 90 -30.46 12.63 -20.95
CA GLU A 90 -31.89 12.39 -20.69
C GLU A 90 -32.39 11.07 -21.28
N GLU A 91 -31.80 10.56 -22.37
CA GLU A 91 -32.28 9.37 -23.07
C GLU A 91 -31.82 8.08 -22.37
N GLU A 92 -30.62 8.07 -21.79
CA GLU A 92 -30.09 6.93 -21.02
C GLU A 92 -30.67 6.88 -19.58
N ALA A 93 -30.94 8.04 -18.97
CA ALA A 93 -31.63 8.13 -17.68
C ALA A 93 -33.12 7.75 -17.79
N ALA A 94 -33.78 8.07 -18.92
CA ALA A 94 -35.16 7.65 -19.17
C ALA A 94 -35.29 6.16 -19.51
N ALA A 95 -34.25 5.53 -20.08
CA ALA A 95 -34.23 4.09 -20.37
C ALA A 95 -34.11 3.21 -19.11
N ARG A 96 -33.52 3.74 -18.02
CA ARG A 96 -33.48 3.10 -16.69
C ARG A 96 -34.73 3.47 -15.91
N GLY A 97 -35.85 2.83 -16.25
CA GLY A 97 -37.14 3.08 -15.62
C GLY A 97 -37.08 2.94 -14.08
N GLY A 98 -37.19 4.07 -13.39
CA GLY A 98 -37.41 4.17 -11.94
C GLY A 98 -36.23 4.77 -11.18
N GLY A 99 -36.36 6.04 -10.74
CA GLY A 99 -35.42 6.73 -9.86
C GLY A 99 -35.42 6.18 -8.42
N GLY A 100 -35.08 4.90 -8.27
CA GLY A 100 -34.82 4.27 -6.99
C GLY A 100 -33.34 4.39 -6.63
N GLU A 101 -33.07 4.66 -5.35
CA GLU A 101 -31.70 4.69 -4.80
C GLU A 101 -31.02 3.32 -5.02
N ARG A 102 -30.02 3.28 -5.91
CA ARG A 102 -29.17 2.10 -6.14
C ARG A 102 -28.04 2.06 -5.11
N LEU A 103 -27.80 0.88 -4.56
CA LEU A 103 -26.70 0.60 -3.65
C LEU A 103 -25.57 -0.14 -4.38
N LEU A 104 -24.37 0.42 -4.31
CA LEU A 104 -23.15 -0.20 -4.80
C LEU A 104 -22.37 -0.76 -3.61
N VAL A 105 -22.20 -2.07 -3.58
CA VAL A 105 -21.43 -2.75 -2.54
C VAL A 105 -20.02 -2.95 -3.02
N VAL A 106 -19.07 -2.32 -2.34
CA VAL A 106 -17.66 -2.27 -2.74
C VAL A 106 -16.77 -2.81 -1.62
N SER A 107 -15.57 -3.27 -1.98
CA SER A 107 -14.53 -3.63 -1.01
C SER A 107 -13.37 -2.61 -1.05
N GLY A 108 -12.27 -2.92 -0.36
CA GLY A 108 -11.07 -2.11 -0.35
C GLY A 108 -10.36 -2.08 -1.71
N GLY A 109 -9.71 -0.97 -2.03
CA GLY A 109 -8.76 -0.85 -3.13
C GLY A 109 -7.43 -1.49 -2.76
N GLY A 110 -6.84 -2.27 -3.67
CA GLY A 110 -5.53 -2.94 -3.45
C GLY A 110 -5.46 -4.41 -3.84
N GLY A 111 -6.47 -4.93 -4.56
CA GLY A 111 -6.57 -6.34 -4.91
C GLY A 111 -7.60 -7.02 -4.03
N VAL A 112 -8.68 -7.51 -4.63
CA VAL A 112 -9.80 -8.06 -3.87
C VAL A 112 -9.53 -9.54 -3.57
N ASP A 113 -9.59 -9.90 -2.29
CA ASP A 113 -9.48 -11.27 -1.81
C ASP A 113 -10.86 -11.96 -1.72
N ILE A 114 -10.86 -13.22 -1.31
CA ILE A 114 -12.10 -14.00 -1.22
C ILE A 114 -13.09 -13.44 -0.19
N ASP A 115 -12.63 -12.75 0.87
CA ASP A 115 -13.49 -12.13 1.87
C ASP A 115 -14.19 -10.89 1.30
N GLY A 116 -13.42 -10.03 0.62
CA GLY A 116 -13.96 -8.88 -0.11
C GLY A 116 -14.97 -9.27 -1.18
N LEU A 117 -14.67 -10.30 -2.00
CA LEU A 117 -15.60 -10.83 -3.01
C LEU A 117 -16.88 -11.38 -2.37
N ALA A 118 -16.74 -12.28 -1.39
CA ALA A 118 -17.88 -12.94 -0.74
C ALA A 118 -18.77 -11.93 0.00
N CYS A 119 -18.17 -10.95 0.68
CA CYS A 119 -18.91 -9.92 1.38
C CYS A 119 -19.69 -9.03 0.42
N ALA A 120 -19.09 -8.63 -0.70
CA ALA A 120 -19.75 -7.72 -1.64
C ALA A 120 -20.95 -8.40 -2.30
N VAL A 121 -20.75 -9.62 -2.81
CA VAL A 121 -21.80 -10.44 -3.41
C VAL A 121 -22.90 -10.75 -2.39
N GLY A 122 -22.53 -11.19 -1.19
CA GLY A 122 -23.48 -11.54 -0.14
C GLY A 122 -24.31 -10.35 0.35
N MET A 123 -23.69 -9.20 0.56
CA MET A 123 -24.43 -8.00 0.96
C MET A 123 -25.31 -7.46 -0.17
N ALA A 124 -24.85 -7.49 -1.42
CA ALA A 124 -25.67 -7.08 -2.55
C ALA A 124 -26.94 -7.95 -2.68
N GLU A 125 -26.80 -9.27 -2.51
CA GLU A 125 -27.93 -10.19 -2.50
C GLU A 125 -28.89 -9.91 -1.34
N LEU A 126 -28.36 -9.77 -0.12
CA LEU A 126 -29.18 -9.50 1.06
C LEU A 126 -29.95 -8.18 0.91
N LEU A 127 -29.29 -7.11 0.47
CA LEU A 127 -29.92 -5.80 0.27
C LEU A 127 -30.98 -5.86 -0.85
N SER A 128 -30.70 -6.60 -1.92
CA SER A 128 -31.67 -6.86 -3.00
C SER A 128 -32.94 -7.56 -2.51
N SER A 129 -32.81 -8.48 -1.55
CA SER A 129 -33.98 -9.14 -0.95
C SER A 129 -34.89 -8.19 -0.16
N THR A 130 -34.40 -7.01 0.24
CA THR A 130 -35.14 -6.01 1.01
C THR A 130 -35.79 -4.91 0.14
N HIS A 131 -35.98 -5.19 -1.16
CA HIS A 131 -36.52 -4.26 -2.16
C HIS A 131 -35.65 -3.04 -2.47
N ARG A 132 -34.33 -3.12 -2.26
CA ARG A 132 -33.36 -2.11 -2.71
C ARG A 132 -32.57 -2.66 -3.88
N GLU A 133 -32.39 -1.91 -4.96
CA GLU A 133 -31.51 -2.35 -6.03
C GLU A 133 -30.06 -2.29 -5.52
N ALA A 134 -29.43 -3.44 -5.30
CA ALA A 134 -28.07 -3.51 -4.79
C ALA A 134 -27.18 -4.37 -5.69
N VAL A 135 -26.00 -3.85 -6.04
CA VAL A 135 -25.06 -4.48 -6.95
C VAL A 135 -23.69 -4.57 -6.29
N ALA A 136 -23.09 -5.76 -6.31
CA ALA A 136 -21.69 -5.90 -5.95
C ALA A 136 -20.85 -5.28 -7.06
N TRP A 137 -20.02 -4.30 -6.73
CA TRP A 137 -19.17 -3.60 -7.68
C TRP A 137 -17.73 -3.70 -7.21
N LEU A 138 -16.97 -4.55 -7.87
CA LEU A 138 -15.58 -4.84 -7.49
C LEU A 138 -14.71 -4.84 -8.74
N HIS A 139 -13.52 -4.25 -8.59
CA HIS A 139 -12.57 -4.14 -9.69
C HIS A 139 -11.44 -5.14 -9.53
N PRO A 140 -11.02 -5.80 -10.62
CA PRO A 140 -9.76 -6.54 -10.64
C PRO A 140 -8.57 -5.59 -10.42
N PRO A 141 -7.39 -6.12 -10.02
CA PRO A 141 -7.04 -7.54 -9.96
C PRO A 141 -7.60 -8.29 -8.75
N TRP A 142 -7.90 -9.57 -8.95
CA TRP A 142 -8.23 -10.52 -7.90
C TRP A 142 -6.94 -11.11 -7.32
N THR A 143 -6.90 -11.39 -6.01
CA THR A 143 -5.78 -12.12 -5.42
C THR A 143 -5.90 -13.62 -5.66
N ALA A 144 -4.81 -14.36 -5.46
CA ALA A 144 -4.79 -15.82 -5.60
C ALA A 144 -5.70 -16.55 -4.59
N THR A 145 -6.21 -15.86 -3.56
CA THR A 145 -7.18 -16.44 -2.62
C THR A 145 -8.54 -16.69 -3.25
N ILE A 146 -8.82 -16.07 -4.41
CA ILE A 146 -10.02 -16.34 -5.21
C ILE A 146 -9.65 -17.43 -6.22
N PRO A 147 -10.08 -18.69 -6.02
CA PRO A 147 -9.69 -19.78 -6.91
C PRO A 147 -10.21 -19.56 -8.33
N ALA A 148 -9.45 -20.02 -9.34
CA ALA A 148 -9.84 -19.91 -10.74
C ALA A 148 -11.22 -20.52 -11.06
N PHE A 149 -11.63 -21.56 -10.32
CA PHE A 149 -12.97 -22.16 -10.51
C PHE A 149 -14.11 -21.23 -10.06
N VAL A 150 -13.85 -20.29 -9.15
CA VAL A 150 -14.86 -19.28 -8.73
C VAL A 150 -15.11 -18.27 -9.83
N ALA A 151 -14.08 -17.94 -10.63
CA ALA A 151 -14.22 -17.03 -11.76
C ALA A 151 -15.16 -17.57 -12.86
N GLN A 152 -15.47 -18.87 -12.84
CA GLN A 152 -16.41 -19.51 -13.77
C GLN A 152 -17.87 -19.46 -13.25
N TRP A 153 -18.09 -19.00 -12.03
CA TRP A 153 -19.43 -18.94 -11.45
C TRP A 153 -20.18 -17.72 -11.98
N ASP A 154 -21.48 -17.89 -12.23
CA ASP A 154 -22.39 -16.79 -12.55
C ASP A 154 -22.72 -16.02 -11.26
N LEU A 155 -21.86 -15.05 -10.95
CA LEU A 155 -22.00 -14.19 -9.78
C LEU A 155 -22.69 -12.87 -10.19
N PRO A 156 -23.61 -12.35 -9.36
CA PRO A 156 -24.24 -11.05 -9.58
C PRO A 156 -23.26 -9.91 -9.23
N LEU A 157 -22.20 -9.80 -10.03
CA LEU A 157 -21.05 -8.93 -9.82
C LEU A 157 -20.85 -8.04 -11.05
N GLU A 158 -20.81 -6.73 -10.82
CA GLU A 158 -20.36 -5.75 -11.79
C GLU A 158 -18.86 -5.54 -11.66
N THR A 159 -18.15 -5.64 -12.78
CA THR A 159 -16.68 -5.47 -12.83
C THR A 159 -16.25 -4.32 -13.74
N ASP A 160 -17.17 -3.71 -14.47
CA ASP A 160 -16.87 -2.59 -15.34
C ASP A 160 -16.31 -1.40 -14.55
N VAL A 161 -15.06 -1.08 -14.85
CA VAL A 161 -14.33 0.08 -14.33
C VAL A 161 -14.92 1.39 -14.84
N ASN A 162 -15.69 1.35 -15.93
CA ASN A 162 -16.34 2.50 -16.55
C ASN A 162 -17.79 2.68 -16.08
N LEU A 163 -18.25 1.92 -15.08
CA LEU A 163 -19.61 2.05 -14.57
C LEU A 163 -19.91 3.52 -14.24
N ARG A 164 -20.86 4.09 -14.97
CA ARG A 164 -21.30 5.47 -14.76
C ARG A 164 -22.12 5.54 -13.48
N LEU A 165 -21.49 6.08 -12.44
CA LEU A 165 -22.13 6.39 -11.17
C LEU A 165 -23.17 7.50 -11.35
N ALA A 166 -24.41 7.22 -10.97
CA ALA A 166 -25.46 8.20 -10.88
C ALA A 166 -25.23 9.13 -9.66
N PRO A 167 -25.79 10.36 -9.64
CA PRO A 167 -25.65 11.28 -8.51
C PRO A 167 -26.21 10.74 -7.19
N ASP A 168 -27.23 9.90 -7.26
CA ASP A 168 -27.98 9.29 -6.16
C ASP A 168 -27.48 7.91 -5.75
N ASP A 169 -26.50 7.33 -6.47
CA ASP A 169 -25.85 6.08 -6.07
C ASP A 169 -25.23 6.21 -4.67
N ARG A 170 -25.52 5.22 -3.82
CA ARG A 170 -25.00 5.10 -2.46
C ARG A 170 -24.08 3.89 -2.33
N PHE A 171 -23.19 3.93 -1.35
CA PHE A 171 -22.14 2.94 -1.19
C PHE A 171 -22.22 2.19 0.12
N VAL A 172 -22.02 0.87 0.06
CA VAL A 172 -21.77 0.00 1.20
C VAL A 172 -20.35 -0.51 1.07
N VAL A 173 -19.50 -0.21 2.05
CA VAL A 173 -18.11 -0.67 2.07
C VAL A 173 -18.01 -1.94 2.92
N VAL A 174 -17.42 -3.00 2.37
CA VAL A 174 -17.23 -4.28 3.06
C VAL A 174 -15.78 -4.72 3.07
N ASP A 175 -15.34 -5.42 4.12
CA ASP A 175 -13.96 -5.89 4.31
C ASP A 175 -12.86 -4.79 4.31
N ALA A 176 -13.29 -3.53 4.29
CA ALA A 176 -12.43 -2.36 4.39
C ALA A 176 -13.02 -1.37 5.37
N SER A 177 -12.18 -0.92 6.30
CA SER A 177 -12.51 0.18 7.22
C SER A 177 -11.62 1.39 7.01
N ASP A 178 -10.47 1.27 6.34
CA ASP A 178 -9.63 2.43 6.06
C ASP A 178 -10.27 3.31 4.97
N PRO A 179 -10.63 4.57 5.26
CA PRO A 179 -11.25 5.47 4.29
C PRO A 179 -10.37 5.73 3.07
N THR A 180 -9.05 5.64 3.21
CA THR A 180 -8.11 5.82 2.08
C THR A 180 -8.11 4.65 1.12
N HIS A 181 -8.59 3.48 1.58
CA HIS A 181 -8.73 2.28 0.78
C HIS A 181 -10.18 2.03 0.35
N ALA A 182 -11.15 2.85 0.75
CA ALA A 182 -12.53 2.67 0.31
C ALA A 182 -12.65 2.97 -1.19
N ALA A 183 -13.12 2.02 -1.99
CA ALA A 183 -13.40 2.21 -3.42
C ALA A 183 -14.72 2.97 -3.66
N ALA A 184 -14.98 4.01 -2.87
CA ALA A 184 -16.22 4.79 -2.88
C ALA A 184 -15.97 6.26 -2.51
N PRO A 185 -16.77 7.20 -3.05
CA PRO A 185 -16.83 8.56 -2.53
C PRO A 185 -17.34 8.54 -1.08
N LEU A 186 -16.52 8.99 -0.13
CA LEU A 186 -16.78 8.83 1.31
C LEU A 186 -18.09 9.51 1.75
N GLU A 187 -18.47 10.61 1.12
CA GLU A 187 -19.71 11.35 1.36
C GLU A 187 -20.98 10.61 0.91
N ARG A 188 -20.84 9.55 0.10
CA ARG A 188 -21.95 8.71 -0.38
C ARG A 188 -22.00 7.33 0.28
N VAL A 189 -21.07 7.05 1.20
CA VAL A 189 -21.07 5.81 1.98
C VAL A 189 -22.19 5.85 3.01
N VAL A 190 -23.07 4.85 2.98
CA VAL A 190 -24.22 4.71 3.89
C VAL A 190 -24.04 3.56 4.88
N ALA A 191 -23.15 2.60 4.60
CA ALA A 191 -22.82 1.53 5.54
C ALA A 191 -21.37 1.05 5.38
N VAL A 192 -20.79 0.60 6.48
CA VAL A 192 -19.45 0.00 6.55
C VAL A 192 -19.49 -1.27 7.39
N LEU A 193 -19.08 -2.38 6.79
CA LEU A 193 -18.87 -3.66 7.46
C LEU A 193 -17.39 -4.02 7.38
N GLY A 194 -16.80 -4.44 8.49
CA GLY A 194 -15.39 -4.85 8.46
C GLY A 194 -14.95 -5.55 9.73
N HIS A 195 -13.77 -6.16 9.66
CA HIS A 195 -13.14 -6.82 10.82
C HIS A 195 -11.84 -6.16 11.30
N ARG A 196 -11.56 -4.93 10.81
CA ARG A 196 -10.41 -4.11 11.21
C ARG A 196 -10.88 -2.87 11.96
N SER A 197 -10.54 -2.76 13.25
CA SER A 197 -11.04 -1.72 14.15
C SER A 197 -10.37 -0.35 14.01
N ASP A 198 -9.30 -0.24 13.23
CA ASP A 198 -8.41 0.95 13.21
C ASP A 198 -9.12 2.27 12.87
N TRP A 199 -10.23 2.19 12.14
CA TRP A 199 -10.98 3.35 11.61
C TRP A 199 -12.44 3.40 12.06
N GLU A 200 -12.81 2.59 13.04
CA GLU A 200 -14.19 2.52 13.54
C GLU A 200 -14.68 3.86 14.10
N GLY A 201 -13.81 4.58 14.81
CA GLY A 201 -14.11 5.92 15.34
C GLY A 201 -14.38 6.96 14.26
N PHE A 202 -13.65 6.88 13.13
CA PHE A 202 -13.88 7.77 11.98
C PHE A 202 -15.28 7.56 11.40
N TRP A 203 -15.68 6.31 11.16
CA TRP A 203 -16.97 6.02 10.56
C TRP A 203 -18.14 6.33 11.50
N ARG A 204 -18.02 6.02 12.79
CA ARG A 204 -19.06 6.33 13.78
C ARG A 204 -19.29 7.82 13.99
N ALA A 205 -18.29 8.65 13.71
CA ALA A 205 -18.43 10.11 13.79
C ALA A 205 -19.25 10.70 12.63
N ARG A 206 -19.51 9.93 11.57
CA ARG A 206 -20.27 10.39 10.39
C ARG A 206 -21.76 10.10 10.59
N GLU A 207 -22.58 11.13 10.45
CA GLU A 207 -24.03 11.00 10.54
C GLU A 207 -24.57 10.19 9.35
N GLY A 208 -25.54 9.32 9.61
CA GLY A 208 -26.22 8.53 8.57
C GLY A 208 -25.44 7.32 8.05
N VAL A 209 -24.25 7.01 8.60
CA VAL A 209 -23.47 5.82 8.24
C VAL A 209 -23.75 4.69 9.24
N GLU A 210 -24.24 3.56 8.75
CA GLU A 210 -24.33 2.32 9.55
C GLU A 210 -22.93 1.70 9.68
N VAL A 211 -22.49 1.40 10.91
CA VAL A 211 -21.14 0.87 11.15
C VAL A 211 -21.21 -0.45 11.92
N GLU A 212 -20.80 -1.53 11.28
CA GLU A 212 -20.64 -2.85 11.88
C GLU A 212 -19.19 -3.31 11.70
N ILE A 213 -18.33 -2.87 12.62
CA ILE A 213 -16.93 -3.28 12.67
C ILE A 213 -16.71 -4.10 13.93
N GLU A 214 -16.34 -5.37 13.78
CA GLU A 214 -16.19 -6.29 14.91
C GLU A 214 -14.90 -7.10 14.84
N ARG A 215 -14.46 -7.58 16.00
CA ARG A 215 -13.29 -8.45 16.10
C ARG A 215 -13.68 -9.90 15.80
N VAL A 216 -13.77 -10.20 14.51
CA VAL A 216 -14.02 -11.55 13.95
C VAL A 216 -12.87 -11.94 13.02
N ALA A 217 -12.71 -13.22 12.71
CA ALA A 217 -11.67 -13.66 11.78
C ALA A 217 -11.98 -13.25 10.34
N ALA A 218 -13.24 -13.37 9.90
CA ALA A 218 -13.67 -13.03 8.54
C ALA A 218 -14.81 -12.00 8.54
N CYS A 219 -14.75 -11.01 7.65
CA CYS A 219 -15.85 -10.07 7.46
C CYS A 219 -17.11 -10.81 6.96
N ALA A 220 -16.94 -11.88 6.17
CA ALA A 220 -18.01 -12.75 5.70
C ALA A 220 -18.86 -13.35 6.83
N SER A 221 -18.29 -13.54 8.03
CA SER A 221 -19.04 -13.98 9.21
C SER A 221 -20.12 -12.97 9.63
N LEU A 222 -19.85 -11.67 9.47
CA LEU A 222 -20.82 -10.61 9.76
C LEU A 222 -21.95 -10.62 8.73
N VAL A 223 -21.61 -10.82 7.45
CA VAL A 223 -22.61 -10.93 6.36
C VAL A 223 -23.49 -12.15 6.55
N ALA A 224 -22.91 -13.31 6.85
CA ALA A 224 -23.67 -14.53 7.17
C ALA A 224 -24.61 -14.30 8.38
N ARG A 225 -24.13 -13.63 9.42
CA ARG A 225 -24.95 -13.27 10.58
C ARG A 225 -26.11 -12.34 10.21
N ARG A 226 -25.95 -11.44 9.24
CA ARG A 226 -27.06 -10.61 8.73
C ARG A 226 -28.12 -11.45 8.02
N PHE A 227 -27.74 -12.43 7.19
CA PHE A 227 -28.69 -13.39 6.60
C PHE A 227 -29.43 -14.19 7.69
N MET A 228 -28.73 -14.68 8.72
CA MET A 228 -29.34 -15.38 9.86
C MET A 228 -30.37 -14.49 10.57
N ARG A 229 -30.03 -13.23 10.85
CA ARG A 229 -30.94 -12.25 11.49
C ARG A 229 -32.14 -11.92 10.61
N ALA A 230 -31.93 -11.78 9.31
CA ALA A 230 -32.99 -11.53 8.32
C ALA A 230 -33.86 -12.77 8.06
N ARG A 231 -33.48 -13.94 8.57
CA ARG A 231 -34.14 -15.24 8.32
C ARG A 231 -34.35 -15.51 6.83
N THR A 232 -33.42 -15.02 6.02
CA THR A 232 -33.41 -15.18 4.57
C THR A 232 -32.13 -15.93 4.26
N PRO A 233 -32.17 -17.19 3.81
CA PRO A 233 -30.94 -17.90 3.47
C PRO A 233 -30.32 -17.31 2.19
N PRO A 234 -28.98 -17.20 2.11
CA PRO A 234 -28.32 -16.85 0.87
C PRO A 234 -28.54 -17.93 -0.19
N ARG A 235 -28.50 -17.55 -1.46
CA ARG A 235 -28.41 -18.48 -2.60
C ARG A 235 -27.19 -19.37 -2.44
N ALA A 236 -27.23 -20.57 -3.03
CA ALA A 236 -26.16 -21.55 -2.89
C ALA A 236 -24.77 -21.00 -3.30
N ALA A 237 -24.67 -20.25 -4.40
CA ALA A 237 -23.40 -19.64 -4.84
C ALA A 237 -22.85 -18.64 -3.79
N THR A 238 -23.71 -17.78 -3.26
CA THR A 238 -23.36 -16.82 -2.20
C THR A 238 -23.00 -17.53 -0.89
N ALA A 239 -23.75 -18.57 -0.51
CA ALA A 239 -23.44 -19.39 0.66
C ALA A 239 -22.04 -20.03 0.53
N ARG A 240 -21.69 -20.54 -0.66
CA ARG A 240 -20.36 -21.12 -0.94
C ARG A 240 -19.27 -20.07 -0.80
N LEU A 241 -19.46 -18.88 -1.40
CA LEU A 241 -18.50 -17.78 -1.28
C LEU A 241 -18.28 -17.36 0.18
N LEU A 242 -19.36 -17.15 0.93
CA LEU A 242 -19.28 -16.79 2.34
C LEU A 242 -18.56 -17.88 3.15
N LEU A 243 -18.86 -19.18 2.89
CA LEU A 243 -18.18 -20.27 3.59
C LEU A 243 -16.70 -20.30 3.25
N MET A 244 -16.33 -20.18 1.97
CA MET A 244 -14.94 -20.12 1.53
C MET A 244 -14.18 -18.96 2.19
N ALA A 245 -14.79 -17.78 2.25
CA ALA A 245 -14.20 -16.60 2.89
C ALA A 245 -13.98 -16.82 4.39
N VAL A 246 -14.98 -17.36 5.10
CA VAL A 246 -14.87 -17.71 6.52
C VAL A 246 -13.74 -18.72 6.73
N LEU A 247 -13.69 -19.80 5.95
CA LEU A 247 -12.64 -20.83 6.09
C LEU A 247 -11.25 -20.30 5.75
N SER A 248 -11.10 -19.49 4.70
CA SER A 248 -9.82 -18.90 4.33
C SER A 248 -9.30 -17.94 5.41
N ASN A 249 -10.10 -16.96 5.81
CA ASN A 249 -9.65 -15.93 6.76
C ASN A 249 -9.51 -16.43 8.20
N SER A 250 -10.17 -17.54 8.56
CA SER A 250 -10.05 -18.19 9.87
C SER A 250 -9.05 -19.34 9.90
N MET A 251 -8.33 -19.58 8.80
CA MET A 251 -7.45 -20.74 8.63
C MET A 251 -8.17 -22.03 9.06
N ASP A 252 -9.29 -22.32 8.39
CA ASP A 252 -10.14 -23.46 8.67
C ASP A 252 -10.65 -23.48 10.13
N LEU A 253 -11.03 -22.30 10.63
CA LEU A 253 -11.49 -22.03 12.01
C LEU A 253 -10.41 -22.27 13.09
N LYS A 254 -9.15 -22.46 12.72
CA LYS A 254 -8.06 -22.77 13.66
C LYS A 254 -7.31 -21.55 14.19
N LEU A 255 -7.56 -20.35 13.64
CA LEU A 255 -6.90 -19.16 14.17
C LEU A 255 -7.30 -18.85 15.60
N PRO A 256 -6.37 -18.31 16.43
CA PRO A 256 -6.72 -17.73 17.73
C PRO A 256 -7.69 -16.55 17.63
N LEU A 257 -7.79 -15.92 16.44
CA LEU A 257 -8.73 -14.83 16.16
C LEU A 257 -10.14 -15.34 15.80
N THR A 258 -10.32 -16.64 15.52
CA THR A 258 -11.63 -17.23 15.23
C THR A 258 -12.57 -16.99 16.41
N SER A 259 -13.62 -16.22 16.15
CA SER A 259 -14.63 -15.87 17.14
C SER A 259 -15.81 -16.84 17.11
N GLU A 260 -16.67 -16.74 18.12
CA GLU A 260 -17.95 -17.45 18.12
C GLU A 260 -18.82 -17.08 16.91
N CYS A 261 -18.72 -15.85 16.41
CA CYS A 261 -19.43 -15.43 15.20
C CYS A 261 -18.95 -16.21 13.97
N ASP A 262 -17.65 -16.48 13.86
CA ASP A 262 -17.09 -17.26 12.75
C ASP A 262 -17.52 -18.73 12.80
N LEU A 263 -17.53 -19.33 14.00
CA LEU A 263 -18.02 -20.70 14.23
C LEU A 263 -19.50 -20.83 13.85
N GLN A 264 -20.34 -19.90 14.31
CA GLN A 264 -21.77 -19.89 14.00
C GLN A 264 -22.04 -19.66 12.52
N ALA A 265 -21.31 -18.74 11.88
CA ALA A 265 -21.42 -18.49 10.44
C ALA A 265 -21.04 -19.74 9.63
N ALA A 266 -19.91 -20.38 9.95
CA ALA A 266 -19.48 -21.60 9.26
C ALA A 266 -20.49 -22.74 9.44
N ALA A 267 -20.98 -22.97 10.67
CA ALA A 267 -21.99 -24.00 10.94
C ALA A 267 -23.29 -23.73 10.19
N TYR A 268 -23.75 -22.47 10.18
CA TYR A 268 -24.93 -22.05 9.44
C TYR A 268 -24.77 -22.32 7.94
N LEU A 269 -23.68 -21.86 7.32
CA LEU A 269 -23.44 -22.00 5.88
C LEU A 269 -23.23 -23.46 5.46
N ARG A 270 -22.54 -24.26 6.28
CA ARG A 270 -22.40 -25.71 6.07
C ARG A 270 -23.76 -26.41 6.05
N SER A 271 -24.69 -26.01 6.92
CA SER A 271 -26.03 -26.61 6.94
C SER A 271 -26.87 -26.30 5.68
N LEU A 272 -26.51 -25.27 4.92
CA LEU A 272 -27.13 -24.92 3.64
C LEU A 272 -26.48 -25.61 2.43
N LEU A 273 -25.31 -26.23 2.61
CA LEU A 273 -24.46 -26.70 1.52
C LEU A 273 -24.14 -28.19 1.67
N PRO A 274 -24.79 -29.07 0.88
CA PRO A 274 -24.54 -30.52 0.96
C PRO A 274 -23.11 -30.92 0.58
N ASP A 275 -22.38 -30.06 -0.14
CA ASP A 275 -21.02 -30.31 -0.61
C ASP A 275 -19.97 -29.43 0.09
N ALA A 276 -20.28 -28.91 1.28
CA ALA A 276 -19.38 -28.04 2.05
C ALA A 276 -17.98 -28.66 2.30
N ALA A 277 -17.90 -29.97 2.51
CA ALA A 277 -16.63 -30.67 2.71
C ALA A 277 -15.78 -30.68 1.42
N ALA A 278 -16.38 -31.03 0.29
CA ALA A 278 -15.70 -31.00 -1.01
C ALA A 278 -15.28 -29.58 -1.40
N LEU A 279 -16.10 -28.57 -1.08
CA LEU A 279 -15.79 -27.17 -1.30
C LEU A 279 -14.56 -26.72 -0.50
N ARG A 280 -14.47 -27.12 0.78
CA ARG A 280 -13.31 -26.85 1.65
C ARG A 280 -12.03 -27.44 1.07
N GLU A 281 -12.06 -28.70 0.65
CA GLU A 281 -10.91 -29.35 0.02
C GLU A 281 -10.48 -28.62 -1.26
N ALA A 282 -11.44 -28.36 -2.16
CA ALA A 282 -11.18 -27.64 -3.41
C ALA A 282 -10.59 -26.24 -3.18
N LEU A 283 -11.05 -25.51 -2.16
CA LEU A 283 -10.50 -24.20 -1.77
C LEU A 283 -9.01 -24.30 -1.41
N PHE A 284 -8.67 -25.18 -0.48
CA PHE A 284 -7.30 -25.26 0.03
C PHE A 284 -6.33 -25.93 -0.96
N ASP A 285 -6.81 -26.83 -1.80
CA ASP A 285 -6.03 -27.38 -2.90
C ASP A 285 -5.75 -26.35 -3.99
N ALA A 286 -6.73 -25.50 -4.33
CA ALA A 286 -6.52 -24.43 -5.29
C ALA A 286 -5.53 -23.38 -4.76
N ALA A 287 -5.64 -23.01 -3.48
CA ALA A 287 -4.67 -22.11 -2.84
C ALA A 287 -3.26 -22.70 -2.86
N THR A 288 -3.12 -23.99 -2.54
CA THR A 288 -1.82 -24.69 -2.60
C THR A 288 -1.28 -24.81 -4.02
N ALA A 289 -2.13 -25.09 -5.01
CA ALA A 289 -1.71 -25.19 -6.41
C ALA A 289 -1.20 -23.84 -6.95
N ALA A 290 -1.91 -22.74 -6.69
CA ALA A 290 -1.46 -21.41 -7.05
C ALA A 290 -0.12 -21.07 -6.39
N LEU A 291 0.06 -21.51 -5.15
CA LEU A 291 1.29 -21.29 -4.41
C LEU A 291 2.48 -22.07 -4.96
N LEU A 292 2.28 -23.34 -5.33
CA LEU A 292 3.33 -24.18 -5.91
C LEU A 292 3.74 -23.71 -7.30
N ASP A 293 2.84 -23.08 -8.05
CA ASP A 293 3.10 -22.54 -9.39
C ASP A 293 4.06 -21.33 -9.35
N ASP A 294 3.76 -20.31 -8.53
CA ASP A 294 4.62 -19.14 -8.36
C ASP A 294 4.58 -18.59 -6.92
N PRO A 295 5.37 -19.15 -5.99
CA PRO A 295 5.32 -18.78 -4.58
C PRO A 295 5.77 -17.34 -4.35
N LEU A 296 6.69 -16.81 -5.16
CA LEU A 296 7.16 -15.43 -5.03
C LEU A 296 6.05 -14.45 -5.42
N ARG A 297 5.36 -14.70 -6.55
CA ARG A 297 4.23 -13.86 -6.96
C ARG A 297 3.09 -13.89 -5.96
N CYS A 298 2.76 -15.06 -5.42
CA CYS A 298 1.76 -15.19 -4.35
C CYS A 298 2.14 -14.34 -3.13
N LEU A 299 3.41 -14.39 -2.70
CA LEU A 299 3.88 -13.57 -1.59
C LEU A 299 3.81 -12.08 -1.88
N LEU A 300 4.29 -11.65 -3.05
CA LEU A 300 4.31 -10.23 -3.43
C LEU A 300 2.91 -9.66 -3.59
N ALA A 301 1.94 -10.47 -4.02
CA ALA A 301 0.53 -10.06 -4.12
C ALA A 301 -0.12 -9.76 -2.76
N ASP A 302 0.45 -10.28 -1.65
CA ASP A 302 -0.03 -10.04 -0.29
C ASP A 302 1.08 -9.50 0.64
N VAL A 303 2.08 -8.79 0.10
CA VAL A 303 3.05 -8.07 0.92
C VAL A 303 2.43 -6.79 1.48
N LYS A 304 2.61 -6.55 2.78
CA LYS A 304 2.30 -5.26 3.42
C LYS A 304 3.56 -4.56 3.89
N HIS A 305 3.68 -3.29 3.60
CA HIS A 305 4.76 -2.45 4.13
C HIS A 305 4.28 -1.71 5.37
N THR A 306 5.06 -1.75 6.44
CA THR A 306 4.73 -1.08 7.70
C THR A 306 5.97 -0.49 8.35
N LEU A 307 5.77 0.42 9.29
CA LEU A 307 6.82 0.98 10.13
C LEU A 307 6.73 0.34 11.53
N VAL A 308 7.80 -0.32 11.95
CA VAL A 308 7.90 -1.00 13.25
C VAL A 308 9.12 -0.47 13.96
N ARG A 309 8.91 0.18 15.12
CA ARG A 309 9.99 0.79 15.91
C ARG A 309 10.92 1.71 15.09
N GLY A 310 10.35 2.42 14.12
CA GLY A 310 11.09 3.31 13.23
C GLY A 310 11.81 2.62 12.06
N ALA A 311 11.74 1.30 11.93
CA ALA A 311 12.25 0.55 10.79
C ALA A 311 11.11 0.16 9.84
N HIS A 312 11.33 0.36 8.54
CA HIS A 312 10.38 -0.10 7.52
C HIS A 312 10.56 -1.61 7.32
N LEU A 313 9.45 -2.36 7.34
CA LEU A 313 9.42 -3.80 7.12
C LEU A 313 8.43 -4.15 6.02
N SER A 314 8.77 -5.16 5.23
CA SER A 314 7.82 -5.85 4.37
C SER A 314 7.32 -7.08 5.12
N ILE A 315 6.01 -7.31 5.23
CA ILE A 315 5.46 -8.50 5.87
C ILE A 315 4.71 -9.31 4.83
N ALA A 316 5.16 -10.53 4.60
CA ALA A 316 4.58 -11.48 3.65
C ALA A 316 4.08 -12.73 4.38
N GLN A 317 3.04 -13.38 3.84
CA GLN A 317 2.44 -14.57 4.44
C GLN A 317 2.32 -15.70 3.41
N LEU A 318 2.77 -16.90 3.81
CA LEU A 318 2.79 -18.13 3.03
C LEU A 318 1.93 -19.20 3.72
N GLU A 319 0.68 -19.36 3.31
CA GLU A 319 -0.21 -20.32 3.95
C GLU A 319 0.01 -21.74 3.42
N LEU A 320 0.42 -22.67 4.30
CA LEU A 320 0.54 -24.08 3.97
C LEU A 320 -0.75 -24.80 4.37
N THR A 321 -1.68 -24.92 3.42
CA THR A 321 -3.05 -25.34 3.69
C THR A 321 -3.36 -26.80 3.36
N SER A 322 -2.54 -27.47 2.56
CA SER A 322 -2.69 -28.90 2.24
C SER A 322 -1.37 -29.65 2.31
N SER A 323 -1.43 -30.97 2.37
CA SER A 323 -0.24 -31.84 2.43
C SER A 323 0.70 -31.66 1.24
N ARG A 324 0.16 -31.22 0.09
CA ARG A 324 0.96 -30.89 -1.10
C ARG A 324 1.90 -29.70 -0.86
N ALA A 325 1.59 -28.83 0.09
CA ALA A 325 2.45 -27.71 0.46
C ALA A 325 3.67 -28.13 1.29
N ALA A 326 3.81 -29.41 1.65
CA ALA A 326 4.97 -29.93 2.39
C ALA A 326 6.30 -29.66 1.66
N GLU A 327 6.29 -29.64 0.32
CA GLU A 327 7.45 -29.31 -0.52
C GLU A 327 8.02 -27.92 -0.20
N LEU A 328 7.16 -26.96 0.14
CA LEU A 328 7.55 -25.60 0.50
C LEU A 328 7.88 -25.44 1.99
N SER A 329 7.60 -26.44 2.82
CA SER A 329 7.85 -26.38 4.27
C SER A 329 9.32 -26.65 4.65
N GLY A 330 10.13 -27.13 3.71
CA GLY A 330 11.54 -27.43 3.90
C GLY A 330 12.36 -26.16 4.18
N ARG A 331 13.27 -26.24 5.16
CA ARG A 331 14.12 -25.12 5.60
C ARG A 331 14.90 -24.46 4.44
N ALA A 332 15.44 -25.28 3.52
CA ALA A 332 16.18 -24.78 2.36
C ALA A 332 15.28 -24.06 1.35
N ALA A 333 14.09 -24.62 1.07
CA ALA A 333 13.10 -24.01 0.17
C ALA A 333 12.62 -22.66 0.73
N LEU A 334 12.29 -22.60 2.02
CA LEU A 334 11.89 -21.36 2.68
C LEU A 334 13.01 -20.31 2.70
N ALA A 335 14.27 -20.72 2.92
CA ALA A 335 15.41 -19.80 2.90
C ALA A 335 15.66 -19.23 1.49
N ALA A 336 15.56 -20.06 0.44
CA ALA A 336 15.67 -19.62 -0.94
C ALA A 336 14.52 -18.68 -1.33
N LEU A 337 13.29 -19.01 -0.93
CA LEU A 337 12.12 -18.15 -1.16
C LEU A 337 12.25 -16.82 -0.41
N TYR A 338 12.74 -16.84 0.84
CA TYR A 338 13.03 -15.64 1.61
C TYR A 338 14.06 -14.75 0.91
N ALA A 339 15.15 -15.30 0.40
CA ALA A 339 16.17 -14.54 -0.33
C ALA A 339 15.57 -13.85 -1.57
N ARG A 340 14.77 -14.57 -2.36
CA ARG A 340 14.05 -14.01 -3.51
C ARG A 340 13.07 -12.89 -3.10
N LEU A 341 12.34 -13.08 -2.00
CA LEU A 341 11.44 -12.07 -1.45
C LEU A 341 12.21 -10.83 -0.98
N ALA A 342 13.36 -11.01 -0.33
CA ALA A 342 14.21 -9.92 0.14
C ALA A 342 14.76 -9.11 -1.04
N ALA A 343 15.15 -9.78 -2.13
CA ALA A 343 15.58 -9.11 -3.37
C ALA A 343 14.43 -8.36 -4.07
N ALA A 344 13.20 -8.88 -4.00
CA ALA A 344 12.03 -8.31 -4.67
C ALA A 344 11.33 -7.20 -3.87
N THR A 345 11.66 -7.01 -2.59
CA THR A 345 10.99 -6.03 -1.72
C THR A 345 11.90 -4.86 -1.37
N ARG A 346 11.33 -3.66 -1.21
CA ARG A 346 12.07 -2.43 -0.87
C ARG A 346 12.62 -2.41 0.55
N HIS A 347 12.05 -3.22 1.44
CA HIS A 347 12.35 -3.25 2.87
C HIS A 347 12.55 -4.69 3.33
N PRO A 348 13.40 -4.93 4.34
CA PRO A 348 13.66 -6.28 4.85
C PRO A 348 12.35 -7.04 5.13
N PRO A 349 12.19 -8.25 4.57
CA PRO A 349 10.96 -8.98 4.77
C PRO A 349 10.94 -9.72 6.12
N LEU A 350 9.77 -9.77 6.72
CA LEU A 350 9.33 -10.78 7.67
C LEU A 350 8.41 -11.74 6.92
N LEU A 351 8.87 -12.96 6.70
CA LEU A 351 8.07 -14.02 6.09
C LEU A 351 7.40 -14.84 7.17
N ILE A 352 6.07 -14.98 7.09
CA ILE A 352 5.24 -15.72 8.02
C ILE A 352 4.69 -16.95 7.29
N VAL A 353 4.95 -18.14 7.81
CA VAL A 353 4.55 -19.41 7.17
C VAL A 353 3.64 -20.20 8.12
N PRO A 354 2.35 -19.86 8.22
CA PRO A 354 1.40 -20.64 9.00
C PRO A 354 1.08 -21.97 8.29
N SER A 355 1.02 -23.07 9.05
CA SER A 355 0.67 -24.39 8.53
C SER A 355 -0.61 -24.92 9.18
N LEU A 356 -1.63 -25.16 8.36
CA LEU A 356 -2.87 -25.83 8.79
C LEU A 356 -2.66 -27.29 9.20
N LEU A 357 -1.58 -27.90 8.70
CA LEU A 357 -1.25 -29.30 8.93
C LEU A 357 -0.72 -29.51 10.35
N THR A 358 0.17 -28.62 10.78
CA THR A 358 0.83 -28.71 12.09
C THR A 358 0.23 -27.76 13.12
N CYS A 359 -0.71 -26.89 12.72
CA CYS A 359 -1.26 -25.81 13.55
C CYS A 359 -0.17 -24.91 14.16
N SER A 360 0.94 -24.74 13.45
CA SER A 360 2.12 -23.99 13.89
C SER A 360 2.56 -23.00 12.82
N SER A 361 3.45 -22.08 13.17
CA SER A 361 3.98 -21.10 12.21
C SER A 361 5.49 -21.05 12.23
N THR A 362 6.06 -20.84 11.05
CA THR A 362 7.50 -20.54 10.91
C THR A 362 7.67 -19.10 10.47
N LEU A 363 8.46 -18.33 11.21
CA LEU A 363 8.75 -16.93 10.96
C LEU A 363 10.21 -16.80 10.52
N LEU A 364 10.47 -16.12 9.41
CA LEU A 364 11.82 -15.91 8.88
C LEU A 364 12.08 -14.41 8.76
N CYS A 365 13.21 -13.94 9.32
CA CYS A 365 13.62 -12.55 9.23
C CYS A 365 15.14 -12.39 9.36
N SER A 366 15.71 -11.46 8.61
CA SER A 366 17.11 -11.04 8.74
C SER A 366 17.34 -10.15 9.95
N ASP A 367 16.31 -9.47 10.47
CA ASP A 367 16.38 -8.72 11.72
C ASP A 367 16.22 -9.67 12.93
N HIS A 368 17.36 -10.03 13.53
CA HIS A 368 17.40 -10.94 14.68
C HIS A 368 16.77 -10.32 15.94
N ALA A 369 16.83 -9.00 16.10
CA ALA A 369 16.26 -8.32 17.26
C ALA A 369 14.73 -8.30 17.20
N LEU A 370 14.17 -8.12 15.99
CA LEU A 370 12.76 -8.28 15.74
C LEU A 370 12.30 -9.71 16.06
N LEU A 371 12.98 -10.72 15.53
CA LEU A 371 12.59 -12.12 15.73
C LEU A 371 12.71 -12.55 17.20
N ALA A 372 13.75 -12.08 17.91
CA ALA A 372 13.86 -12.28 19.35
C ALA A 372 12.72 -11.60 20.13
N SER A 373 12.19 -10.48 19.64
CA SER A 373 11.00 -9.85 20.22
C SER A 373 9.75 -10.69 20.00
N LEU A 374 9.57 -11.24 18.79
CA LEU A 374 8.45 -12.11 18.47
C LEU A 374 8.53 -13.44 19.25
N HIS A 375 9.74 -13.99 19.45
CA HIS A 375 9.95 -15.18 20.28
C HIS A 375 9.49 -14.96 21.72
N ARG A 376 9.73 -13.78 22.30
CA ARG A 376 9.22 -13.44 23.64
C ARG A 376 7.71 -13.38 23.71
N SER A 377 7.04 -12.93 22.64
CA SER A 377 5.58 -12.83 22.58
C SER A 377 4.90 -14.18 22.34
N TYR A 378 5.40 -14.95 21.37
CA TYR A 378 4.73 -16.15 20.85
C TYR A 378 5.38 -17.48 21.29
N GLY A 379 6.49 -17.43 22.02
CA GLY A 379 7.27 -18.61 22.40
C GLY A 379 7.86 -19.34 21.19
N GLY A 380 8.28 -20.59 21.40
CA GLY A 380 8.78 -21.48 20.34
C GLY A 380 10.30 -21.63 20.31
N THR A 381 10.80 -22.15 19.20
CA THR A 381 12.21 -22.48 18.98
C THR A 381 12.82 -21.50 17.97
N LEU A 382 13.81 -20.74 18.43
CA LEU A 382 14.58 -19.81 17.60
C LEU A 382 15.85 -20.51 17.10
N THR A 383 16.06 -20.54 15.79
CA THR A 383 17.22 -21.12 15.13
C THR A 383 17.81 -20.14 14.11
N PHE A 384 19.05 -20.38 13.67
CA PHE A 384 19.72 -19.55 12.67
C PHE A 384 20.16 -20.42 11.49
N ALA A 385 19.78 -20.02 10.28
CA ALA A 385 20.15 -20.68 9.03
C ALA A 385 21.12 -19.77 8.24
N PRO A 386 22.08 -20.34 7.49
CA PRO A 386 22.80 -19.55 6.50
C PRO A 386 21.82 -19.00 5.45
N LEU A 387 21.97 -17.74 5.05
CA LEU A 387 21.32 -17.24 3.84
C LEU A 387 22.00 -17.93 2.65
N PRO A 388 21.24 -18.55 1.72
CA PRO A 388 21.83 -19.03 0.49
C PRO A 388 22.45 -17.83 -0.23
N VAL A 389 23.76 -17.87 -0.42
CA VAL A 389 24.49 -16.90 -1.23
C VAL A 389 24.09 -17.17 -2.68
N GLU A 390 23.52 -16.19 -3.39
CA GLU A 390 23.27 -16.32 -4.81
C GLU A 390 24.59 -16.59 -5.53
N THR A 391 24.81 -17.84 -5.96
CA THR A 391 25.94 -18.22 -6.81
C THR A 391 25.72 -17.80 -8.27
N GLY A 392 24.69 -16.99 -8.57
CA GLY A 392 24.30 -16.62 -9.93
C GLY A 392 23.60 -17.74 -10.72
N GLU A 393 23.52 -18.95 -10.17
CA GLU A 393 22.75 -20.06 -10.72
C GLU A 393 21.36 -20.05 -10.08
N ALA A 394 20.31 -20.04 -10.92
CA ALA A 394 18.97 -20.29 -10.44
C ALA A 394 18.94 -21.65 -9.72
N PRO A 395 18.40 -21.75 -8.48
CA PRO A 395 18.24 -23.04 -7.85
C PRO A 395 17.43 -23.95 -8.80
N PRO A 396 17.78 -25.24 -8.90
CA PRO A 396 17.05 -26.15 -9.78
C PRO A 396 15.55 -26.06 -9.47
N PRO A 397 14.66 -26.14 -10.49
CA PRO A 397 13.22 -26.25 -10.25
C PRO A 397 13.01 -27.38 -9.23
N LEU A 398 12.13 -27.16 -8.24
CA LEU A 398 11.82 -28.14 -7.20
C LEU A 398 11.56 -29.50 -7.88
N ALA A 399 12.54 -30.39 -7.80
CA ALA A 399 12.46 -31.69 -8.45
C ALA A 399 11.55 -32.56 -7.60
N VAL A 400 10.48 -33.02 -8.22
CA VAL A 400 9.48 -33.92 -7.65
C VAL A 400 10.15 -35.26 -7.36
N GLU A 401 10.45 -35.55 -6.09
CA GLU A 401 10.61 -36.92 -5.63
C GLU A 401 9.25 -37.40 -5.12
N THR A 402 8.51 -38.11 -6.00
CA THR A 402 7.32 -38.86 -5.60
C THR A 402 7.76 -40.02 -4.70
N GLY A 403 7.69 -39.86 -3.37
CA GLY A 403 7.96 -40.95 -2.46
C GLY A 403 7.86 -40.56 -0.99
N GLU A 404 6.79 -41.01 -0.34
CA GLU A 404 6.50 -40.95 1.11
C GLU A 404 6.51 -39.56 1.77
N ALA A 405 5.56 -39.36 2.69
CA ALA A 405 5.54 -38.16 3.52
C ALA A 405 6.89 -38.05 4.25
N PRO A 406 7.60 -36.91 4.18
CA PRO A 406 8.81 -36.73 4.96
C PRO A 406 8.49 -36.95 6.44
N PRO A 407 9.37 -37.61 7.21
CA PRO A 407 9.13 -37.81 8.62
C PRO A 407 8.85 -36.46 9.30
N PRO A 408 7.96 -36.42 10.33
CA PRO A 408 7.79 -35.22 11.13
C PRO A 408 9.16 -34.75 11.60
N LEU A 409 9.39 -33.44 11.48
CA LEU A 409 10.63 -32.73 11.79
C LEU A 409 11.36 -33.38 12.97
N ALA A 410 12.29 -34.30 12.69
CA ALA A 410 13.08 -34.94 13.71
C ALA A 410 14.12 -33.90 14.13
N VAL A 411 13.88 -33.30 15.29
CA VAL A 411 14.84 -32.46 15.97
C VAL A 411 16.04 -33.35 16.29
N GLU A 412 17.14 -33.20 15.55
CA GLU A 412 18.44 -33.49 16.14
C GLU A 412 18.58 -32.48 17.28
N THR A 413 18.33 -32.95 18.50
CA THR A 413 18.51 -32.18 19.73
C THR A 413 20.00 -31.97 19.94
N GLU A 414 20.58 -31.01 19.23
CA GLU A 414 21.74 -30.31 19.76
C GLU A 414 21.22 -29.26 20.76
N GLU A 415 21.39 -29.63 22.03
CA GLU A 415 21.22 -28.85 23.26
C GLU A 415 19.89 -28.12 23.48
N ILE A 416 19.09 -28.72 24.36
CA ILE A 416 17.99 -28.06 25.07
C ILE A 416 18.58 -26.93 25.92
N PHE A 417 18.52 -25.69 25.43
CA PHE A 417 18.89 -24.51 26.21
C PHE A 417 17.68 -24.02 27.00
N SER A 418 17.57 -24.49 28.25
CA SER A 418 16.61 -23.98 29.22
C SER A 418 17.04 -22.62 29.78
N GLY A 419 16.19 -21.62 29.61
CA GLY A 419 15.95 -20.50 30.54
C GLY A 419 17.14 -19.61 30.95
N GLU A 420 17.06 -18.32 30.60
CA GLU A 420 17.84 -17.19 31.14
C GLU A 420 19.22 -16.85 30.54
N ALA A 421 19.70 -17.55 29.52
CA ALA A 421 20.94 -17.13 28.85
C ALA A 421 20.70 -16.02 27.82
N ARG A 422 21.39 -14.87 27.96
CA ARG A 422 21.55 -13.90 26.86
C ARG A 422 22.21 -14.62 25.68
N HIS A 423 21.45 -14.91 24.63
CA HIS A 423 21.98 -15.53 23.42
C HIS A 423 23.12 -14.67 22.84
N PRO A 424 24.28 -15.26 22.50
CA PRO A 424 25.25 -14.55 21.69
C PRO A 424 24.61 -14.36 20.31
N LEU A 425 24.34 -13.10 19.95
CA LEU A 425 24.11 -12.73 18.55
C LEU A 425 25.28 -13.29 17.72
N PRO A 426 25.03 -13.77 16.48
CA PRO A 426 26.10 -14.30 15.64
C PRO A 426 27.25 -13.28 15.50
N LEU A 427 28.48 -13.79 15.43
CA LEU A 427 29.68 -12.99 15.27
C LEU A 427 29.58 -12.11 14.01
N GLU A 428 30.08 -10.87 14.08
CA GLU A 428 30.08 -9.91 12.96
C GLU A 428 30.70 -10.55 11.70
N GLY A 429 29.92 -10.68 10.61
CA GLY A 429 30.44 -11.04 9.28
C GLY A 429 29.71 -12.13 8.50
N GLU A 430 28.85 -12.94 9.13
CA GLU A 430 28.01 -13.93 8.43
C GLU A 430 26.55 -13.47 8.37
N GLU A 431 26.03 -13.23 7.17
CA GLU A 431 24.60 -13.01 6.99
C GLU A 431 23.83 -14.31 7.29
N ARG A 432 23.16 -14.35 8.44
CA ARG A 432 22.34 -15.47 8.88
C ARG A 432 20.86 -15.08 8.90
N LEU A 433 20.01 -15.97 8.41
CA LEU A 433 18.56 -15.88 8.53
C LEU A 433 18.14 -16.41 9.90
N ALA A 434 17.44 -15.61 10.70
CA ALA A 434 16.81 -16.11 11.90
C ALA A 434 15.47 -16.77 11.53
N VAL A 435 15.22 -17.95 12.12
CA VAL A 435 14.01 -18.76 11.89
C VAL A 435 13.40 -19.10 13.24
N LEU A 436 12.16 -18.67 13.46
CA LEU A 436 11.40 -18.90 14.67
C LEU A 436 10.23 -19.83 14.35
N HIS A 437 10.24 -21.03 14.94
CA HIS A 437 9.12 -21.95 14.88
C HIS A 437 8.28 -21.83 16.14
N THR A 438 7.02 -21.41 16.01
CA THR A 438 6.09 -21.26 17.14
C THR A 438 4.94 -22.27 17.04
N PRO A 439 4.53 -22.92 18.14
CA PRO A 439 3.48 -23.93 18.15
C PRO A 439 2.06 -23.33 18.00
N CYS A 440 1.94 -22.08 17.55
CA CYS A 440 0.65 -21.45 17.30
C CYS A 440 0.56 -20.91 15.88
N LEU A 441 -0.67 -20.80 15.37
CA LEU A 441 -0.94 -20.09 14.13
C LEU A 441 -0.81 -18.59 14.37
N VAL A 442 0.18 -17.99 13.71
CA VAL A 442 0.49 -16.57 13.75
C VAL A 442 0.24 -16.03 12.36
N LEU A 443 -0.68 -15.07 12.25
CA LEU A 443 -0.90 -14.35 11.02
C LEU A 443 -0.26 -12.97 11.06
N ARG A 444 -0.02 -12.43 9.87
CA ARG A 444 0.38 -11.04 9.64
C ARG A 444 -0.47 -10.03 10.44
N LYS A 445 -1.79 -10.23 10.51
CA LYS A 445 -2.71 -9.35 11.27
C LYS A 445 -2.39 -9.34 12.78
N MET A 446 -1.95 -10.47 13.35
CA MET A 446 -1.58 -10.57 14.77
C MET A 446 -0.24 -9.88 15.05
N ILE A 447 0.75 -10.13 14.19
CA ILE A 447 2.08 -9.52 14.32
C ILE A 447 2.02 -8.01 14.15
N LEU A 448 1.33 -7.51 13.12
CA LEU A 448 1.20 -6.06 12.89
C LEU A 448 0.68 -5.35 14.14
N ARG A 449 -0.32 -5.92 14.79
CA ARG A 449 -0.87 -5.37 16.02
C ARG A 449 0.16 -5.33 17.14
N GLU A 450 0.82 -6.44 17.43
CA GLU A 450 1.83 -6.45 18.50
C GLU A 450 2.97 -5.46 18.24
N LEU A 451 3.41 -5.37 16.99
CA LEU A 451 4.48 -4.46 16.60
C LEU A 451 4.07 -2.98 16.73
N LEU A 452 2.80 -2.66 16.43
CA LEU A 452 2.24 -1.31 16.62
C LEU A 452 2.01 -0.99 18.11
N ASP A 453 1.45 -1.93 18.88
CA ASP A 453 1.22 -1.77 20.32
C ASP A 453 2.55 -1.56 21.06
N ALA A 454 3.60 -2.31 20.68
CA ALA A 454 4.95 -2.15 21.23
C ALA A 454 5.61 -0.83 20.84
N ALA A 455 5.31 -0.28 19.66
CA ALA A 455 5.86 1.00 19.21
C ALA A 455 5.18 2.21 19.88
N GLY A 456 3.90 2.08 20.25
CA GLY A 456 3.11 3.14 20.88
C GLY A 456 3.38 3.39 22.37
N GLY A 457 4.37 2.72 22.97
CA GLY A 457 4.76 2.90 24.39
C GLY A 457 3.70 2.46 25.41
N ARG A 458 2.59 1.85 24.97
CA ARG A 458 1.59 1.23 25.86
C ARG A 458 2.11 -0.14 26.27
N GLY A 459 3.06 -0.15 27.20
CA GLY A 459 3.63 -1.35 27.83
C GLY A 459 2.64 -2.12 28.71
N GLY A 460 1.41 -2.33 28.25
CA GLY A 460 0.56 -3.38 28.78
C GLY A 460 0.97 -4.66 28.06
N GLY A 461 1.88 -5.42 28.64
CA GLY A 461 2.16 -6.77 28.14
C GLY A 461 0.83 -7.49 27.97
N ILE A 462 0.50 -7.88 26.74
CA ILE A 462 -0.50 -8.90 26.55
C ILE A 462 0.11 -10.10 27.24
N ALA A 463 -0.37 -10.43 28.44
CA ALA A 463 -0.16 -11.74 28.99
C ALA A 463 -0.79 -12.68 27.95
N ALA A 464 0.03 -13.21 27.05
CA ALA A 464 -0.30 -14.40 26.32
C ALA A 464 -0.47 -15.46 27.42
N SER A 465 -1.68 -15.56 27.96
CA SER A 465 -2.10 -16.81 28.58
C SER A 465 -1.78 -17.86 27.53
N PRO A 466 -0.99 -18.89 27.83
CA PRO A 466 -0.73 -19.96 26.88
C PRO A 466 -2.10 -20.46 26.45
N PHE A 467 -2.50 -20.15 25.23
CA PHE A 467 -3.67 -20.76 24.62
C PHE A 467 -3.27 -22.19 24.38
N THR A 468 -3.49 -23.06 25.37
CA THR A 468 -3.54 -24.49 25.14
C THR A 468 -4.75 -24.72 24.25
N PHE A 469 -4.49 -24.82 22.95
CA PHE A 469 -5.47 -25.20 21.97
C PHE A 469 -5.77 -26.69 22.20
N GLU A 470 -6.84 -26.96 22.95
CA GLU A 470 -7.53 -28.24 22.80
C GLU A 470 -8.38 -28.12 21.53
N PRO A 471 -8.19 -28.99 20.52
CA PRO A 471 -9.06 -29.01 19.36
C PRO A 471 -10.50 -29.25 19.85
N ARG A 472 -11.31 -28.19 19.81
CA ARG A 472 -12.71 -28.23 20.26
C ARG A 472 -13.65 -28.95 19.29
N TRP A 473 -13.12 -29.53 18.20
CA TRP A 473 -13.93 -30.16 17.17
C TRP A 473 -13.25 -31.45 16.70
N SER A 474 -13.91 -32.59 16.88
CA SER A 474 -13.44 -33.87 16.34
C SER A 474 -14.08 -34.16 14.97
N PRO A 475 -13.42 -34.91 14.07
CA PRO A 475 -14.05 -35.38 12.83
C PRO A 475 -15.38 -36.15 13.06
N GLU A 476 -15.60 -36.68 14.26
CA GLU A 476 -16.83 -37.38 14.64
C GLU A 476 -18.01 -36.43 14.82
N GLU A 477 -17.78 -35.17 15.23
CA GLU A 477 -18.82 -34.14 15.33
C GLU A 477 -19.25 -33.59 13.96
N GLU A 478 -18.35 -33.63 12.97
CA GLU A 478 -18.67 -33.32 11.57
C GLU A 478 -19.54 -34.42 10.92
N ALA A 479 -19.37 -35.68 11.32
CA ALA A 479 -20.24 -36.79 10.91
C ALA A 479 -21.59 -36.84 11.65
N ALA A 480 -21.68 -36.26 12.85
CA ALA A 480 -22.88 -36.28 13.69
C ALA A 480 -23.90 -35.18 13.38
N ALA A 481 -23.57 -34.21 12.52
CA ALA A 481 -24.48 -33.15 12.06
C ALA A 481 -25.54 -33.69 11.09
N THR A 482 -26.43 -34.54 11.60
CA THR A 482 -27.66 -34.95 10.92
C THR A 482 -28.66 -33.80 11.04
N PRO A 483 -29.34 -33.36 9.96
CA PRO A 483 -30.25 -32.23 10.04
C PRO A 483 -31.42 -32.54 10.97
N ALA A 484 -31.56 -31.74 12.03
CA ALA A 484 -32.82 -31.66 12.76
C ALA A 484 -33.87 -31.04 11.83
N SER A 485 -34.71 -31.92 11.24
CA SER A 485 -36.05 -31.69 10.66
C SER A 485 -36.27 -30.43 9.80
N PRO A 486 -36.56 -30.57 8.49
CA PRO A 486 -36.88 -29.40 7.67
C PRO A 486 -38.30 -28.89 7.96
N PHE A 487 -38.44 -27.57 7.87
CA PHE A 487 -39.71 -26.88 7.69
C PHE A 487 -40.47 -27.52 6.50
N ARG A 488 -41.75 -27.85 6.72
CA ARG A 488 -42.66 -28.26 5.66
C ARG A 488 -42.93 -27.06 4.75
N LEU A 489 -42.48 -27.13 3.50
CA LEU A 489 -43.11 -26.48 2.37
C LEU A 489 -43.81 -27.59 1.58
N GLU A 490 -45.13 -27.61 1.67
CA GLU A 490 -45.98 -28.49 0.88
C GLU A 490 -46.15 -27.91 -0.54
N GLU A 491 -46.08 -28.83 -1.51
CA GLU A 491 -46.71 -28.79 -2.84
C GLU A 491 -46.32 -27.71 -3.85
N GLU A 492 -45.43 -28.07 -4.78
CA GLU A 492 -45.70 -28.01 -6.23
C GLU A 492 -44.53 -28.64 -7.03
N ALA A 493 -44.63 -29.95 -7.31
CA ALA A 493 -43.77 -30.62 -8.29
C ALA A 493 -44.48 -31.85 -8.85
N ALA A 494 -45.52 -31.63 -9.64
CA ALA A 494 -46.02 -32.63 -10.57
C ALA A 494 -46.05 -31.97 -11.95
N LEU A 495 -45.04 -32.25 -12.78
CA LEU A 495 -45.19 -32.53 -14.21
C LEU A 495 -43.81 -32.61 -14.90
N LEU A 496 -43.59 -33.79 -15.52
CA LEU A 496 -42.81 -34.04 -16.73
C LEU A 496 -41.32 -34.45 -16.60
N SER A 497 -41.15 -35.76 -16.71
CA SER A 497 -40.10 -36.48 -17.43
C SER A 497 -40.83 -37.57 -18.27
N PRO A 498 -40.25 -38.25 -19.28
CA PRO A 498 -38.99 -38.08 -20.06
C PRO A 498 -39.34 -38.19 -21.61
N PRO A 499 -38.52 -38.61 -22.62
CA PRO A 499 -37.32 -39.46 -22.55
C PRO A 499 -36.12 -39.22 -23.51
N LEU A 500 -35.09 -40.00 -23.16
CA LEU A 500 -33.87 -40.41 -23.84
C LEU A 500 -34.02 -40.68 -25.35
N GLY A 501 -32.95 -40.37 -26.08
CA GLY A 501 -32.65 -40.90 -27.41
C GLY A 501 -31.13 -41.03 -27.59
N GLU A 502 -30.70 -42.24 -27.91
CA GLU A 502 -29.33 -42.66 -28.24
C GLU A 502 -28.94 -42.32 -29.70
N GLU A 503 -27.65 -42.53 -29.98
CA GLU A 503 -26.98 -42.83 -31.26
C GLU A 503 -26.31 -41.68 -32.05
N GLY A 504 -25.04 -41.93 -32.41
CA GLY A 504 -24.36 -41.22 -33.50
C GLY A 504 -22.83 -41.26 -33.47
N ARG A 505 -22.23 -42.33 -34.03
CA ARG A 505 -20.80 -42.49 -34.35
C ARG A 505 -20.34 -41.62 -35.54
N GLY A 506 -19.02 -41.40 -35.66
CA GLY A 506 -18.31 -41.06 -36.91
C GLY A 506 -17.15 -40.08 -36.64
N GLU A 507 -15.90 -40.52 -36.49
CA GLU A 507 -14.88 -40.86 -37.51
C GLU A 507 -13.86 -39.72 -37.71
N ASP A 508 -12.59 -40.09 -37.45
CA ASP A 508 -11.31 -39.72 -38.06
C ASP A 508 -11.14 -38.36 -38.79
N GLU A 509 -10.09 -37.63 -38.42
CA GLU A 509 -8.97 -37.37 -39.35
C GLU A 509 -7.71 -36.85 -38.64
N ALA A 510 -6.57 -37.33 -39.12
CA ALA A 510 -5.23 -37.13 -38.61
C ALA A 510 -4.44 -36.10 -39.45
N SER A 511 -3.31 -35.66 -38.87
CA SER A 511 -2.10 -35.19 -39.56
C SER A 511 -2.08 -33.77 -40.15
N ALA A 512 -1.20 -32.93 -39.60
CA ALA A 512 -0.09 -32.35 -40.38
C ALA A 512 1.02 -31.80 -39.47
N LEU A 513 2.20 -32.44 -39.58
CA LEU A 513 3.50 -31.96 -39.10
C LEU A 513 4.02 -30.86 -40.04
N GLY A 514 4.67 -29.84 -39.47
CA GLY A 514 5.46 -28.86 -40.22
C GLY A 514 6.71 -28.47 -39.44
N LYS A 515 7.84 -29.11 -39.79
CA LYS A 515 9.20 -28.66 -39.48
C LYS A 515 9.60 -27.55 -40.47
N GLY A 516 10.37 -26.57 -40.02
CA GLY A 516 11.05 -25.59 -40.86
C GLY A 516 12.30 -25.07 -40.17
N ASP A 517 13.43 -25.24 -40.84
CA ASP A 517 14.80 -25.16 -40.36
C ASP A 517 15.37 -23.74 -40.24
N GLU A 518 16.55 -23.73 -39.60
CA GLU A 518 17.59 -22.72 -39.47
C GLU A 518 17.89 -21.89 -40.73
N GLU A 519 18.30 -20.63 -40.54
CA GLU A 519 19.42 -20.04 -41.29
C GLU A 519 20.00 -18.82 -40.55
N GLY A 520 21.32 -18.82 -40.41
CA GLY A 520 22.10 -17.75 -39.78
C GLY A 520 22.55 -16.66 -40.75
N GLY A 521 23.12 -15.59 -40.21
CA GLY A 521 23.78 -14.55 -40.99
C GLY A 521 24.48 -13.53 -40.10
N GLY A 522 25.81 -13.65 -40.00
CA GLY A 522 26.69 -12.68 -39.35
C GLY A 522 27.02 -11.50 -40.27
N GLY A 523 27.41 -10.38 -39.67
CA GLY A 523 27.94 -9.21 -40.35
C GLY A 523 28.62 -8.26 -39.37
N GLU A 524 29.95 -8.25 -39.38
CA GLU A 524 30.81 -7.26 -38.72
C GLU A 524 30.83 -5.95 -39.52
N GLY A 525 30.90 -4.81 -38.81
CA GLY A 525 31.15 -3.50 -39.39
C GLY A 525 31.58 -2.50 -38.31
N GLY A 526 32.89 -2.27 -38.19
CA GLY A 526 33.47 -1.26 -37.32
C GLY A 526 33.47 0.13 -37.97
N GLY A 527 33.12 1.15 -37.18
CA GLY A 527 33.27 2.57 -37.49
C GLY A 527 33.71 3.32 -36.24
N GLU A 528 34.82 4.05 -36.34
CA GLU A 528 35.38 4.91 -35.29
C GLU A 528 34.42 6.08 -34.99
N ALA A 529 34.05 6.26 -33.72
CA ALA A 529 33.20 7.35 -33.25
C ALA A 529 34.06 8.46 -32.66
N GLU A 530 33.88 9.69 -33.14
CA GLU A 530 34.38 10.91 -32.51
C GLU A 530 33.63 11.14 -31.18
N ASP A 531 34.38 11.33 -30.08
CA ASP A 531 33.83 11.55 -28.73
C ASP A 531 33.14 12.93 -28.64
N GLU A 532 31.84 12.98 -28.90
CA GLU A 532 30.98 14.09 -28.46
C GLU A 532 30.65 13.93 -26.97
N LEU A 533 30.88 15.00 -26.19
CA LEU A 533 30.51 15.03 -24.78
C LEU A 533 28.98 14.98 -24.63
N PRO A 534 28.43 14.20 -23.67
CA PRO A 534 26.99 14.09 -23.48
C PRO A 534 26.31 15.45 -23.21
N GLU A 535 25.19 15.69 -23.87
CA GLU A 535 24.39 16.93 -23.80
C GLU A 535 24.02 17.34 -22.36
N TRP A 536 23.79 16.36 -21.47
CA TRP A 536 23.50 16.62 -20.05
C TRP A 536 24.67 17.27 -19.29
N LEU A 537 25.92 17.04 -19.73
CA LEU A 537 27.11 17.63 -19.14
C LEU A 537 27.27 19.11 -19.54
N LEU A 538 26.78 19.48 -20.73
CA LEU A 538 26.72 20.85 -21.22
C LEU A 538 25.59 21.64 -20.52
N GLU A 539 24.42 21.03 -20.34
CA GLU A 539 23.30 21.61 -19.58
C GLU A 539 23.65 21.84 -18.10
N ALA A 540 24.37 20.90 -17.47
CA ALA A 540 24.82 21.05 -16.08
C ALA A 540 25.82 22.20 -15.89
N ALA A 541 26.66 22.49 -16.90
CA ALA A 541 27.61 23.60 -16.87
C ALA A 541 26.91 24.97 -17.00
N GLU A 542 25.90 25.08 -17.87
CA GLU A 542 25.09 26.31 -18.02
C GLU A 542 24.26 26.61 -16.75
N GLN A 543 23.71 25.58 -16.09
CA GLN A 543 22.96 25.79 -14.84
C GLN A 543 23.84 26.19 -13.64
N LEU A 544 25.08 25.70 -13.57
CA LEU A 544 25.97 26.06 -12.48
C LEU A 544 26.45 27.52 -12.59
N GLU A 545 26.71 28.05 -13.79
CA GLU A 545 27.05 29.46 -13.97
C GLU A 545 25.87 30.39 -13.66
N LEU A 546 24.62 30.00 -13.96
CA LEU A 546 23.40 30.72 -13.54
C LEU A 546 23.27 30.82 -12.01
N ILE A 547 23.59 29.74 -11.30
CA ILE A 547 23.59 29.70 -9.83
C ILE A 547 24.74 30.56 -9.26
N THR A 548 25.91 30.55 -9.92
CA THR A 548 27.07 31.32 -9.48
C THR A 548 26.89 32.83 -9.73
N ALA A 549 26.23 33.20 -10.83
CA ALA A 549 25.86 34.58 -11.14
C ALA A 549 24.78 35.11 -10.18
N ALA A 550 23.75 34.31 -9.87
CA ALA A 550 22.73 34.67 -8.88
C ALA A 550 23.31 34.82 -7.46
N ALA A 551 24.34 34.03 -7.11
CA ALA A 551 25.07 34.17 -5.85
C ALA A 551 25.99 35.41 -5.81
N ALA A 552 26.49 35.87 -6.96
CA ALA A 552 27.28 37.09 -7.07
C ALA A 552 26.41 38.36 -7.00
N GLU A 553 25.23 38.35 -7.64
CA GLU A 553 24.26 39.45 -7.58
C GLU A 553 23.62 39.60 -6.18
N GLY A 554 23.48 38.50 -5.43
CA GLY A 554 23.03 38.53 -4.03
C GLY A 554 24.04 39.14 -3.05
N ALA A 555 25.30 39.32 -3.44
CA ALA A 555 26.37 39.84 -2.57
C ALA A 555 26.54 41.37 -2.63
N GLU A 556 25.92 42.07 -3.58
CA GLU A 556 26.06 43.54 -3.72
C GLU A 556 25.07 44.37 -2.89
N CYS A 557 24.08 43.76 -2.24
CA CYS A 557 23.08 44.49 -1.43
C CYS A 557 23.41 44.65 0.06
N ALA A 558 24.60 44.25 0.54
CA ALA A 558 24.97 44.44 1.93
C ALA A 558 26.49 44.63 2.12
N ALA A 559 26.97 45.84 1.89
CA ALA A 559 28.30 46.25 2.33
C ALA A 559 28.21 47.42 3.33
N PRO A 560 28.67 47.24 4.58
CA PRO A 560 29.35 48.30 5.30
C PRO A 560 30.88 48.14 5.17
N GLN A 561 31.56 49.28 5.21
CA GLN A 561 33.01 49.44 5.07
C GLN A 561 33.83 48.75 6.17
N GLU A 562 34.97 48.21 5.74
CA GLU A 562 36.27 48.03 6.41
C GLU A 562 36.39 47.35 7.80
N GLY A 563 37.31 46.38 7.87
CA GLY A 563 37.89 45.84 9.11
C GLY A 563 38.46 44.43 8.95
N GLU A 564 39.78 44.31 8.95
CA GLU A 564 40.59 43.12 8.60
C GLU A 564 40.30 41.81 9.37
N GLY A 565 40.42 40.69 8.65
CA GLY A 565 41.01 39.45 9.18
C GLY A 565 40.11 38.43 9.89
N ARG A 566 39.29 37.67 9.16
CA ARG A 566 38.81 36.33 9.59
C ARG A 566 38.60 35.39 8.39
N PRO A 567 38.93 34.08 8.51
CA PRO A 567 38.71 33.13 7.43
C PRO A 567 37.20 32.95 7.19
N ARG A 568 36.80 32.93 5.91
CA ARG A 568 35.42 32.67 5.48
C ARG A 568 35.08 31.22 5.79
N GLY A 569 34.06 31.01 6.64
CA GLY A 569 33.50 29.70 6.92
C GLY A 569 32.76 29.11 5.71
N SER A 570 32.62 27.78 5.71
CA SER A 570 32.05 26.99 4.61
C SER A 570 30.58 27.34 4.30
N ALA A 571 30.10 26.99 3.11
CA ALA A 571 28.69 27.17 2.73
C ALA A 571 27.70 26.48 3.69
N ALA A 572 28.11 25.36 4.29
CA ALA A 572 27.34 24.67 5.33
C ALA A 572 27.27 25.48 6.64
N GLU A 573 28.36 26.13 7.06
CA GLU A 573 28.36 27.02 8.22
C GLU A 573 27.53 28.28 7.98
N GLN A 574 27.47 28.79 6.75
CA GLN A 574 26.61 29.93 6.41
C GLN A 574 25.13 29.55 6.39
N ALA A 575 24.77 28.34 5.93
CA ALA A 575 23.40 27.82 5.99
C ALA A 575 22.94 27.57 7.43
N VAL A 576 23.79 27.00 8.28
CA VAL A 576 23.51 26.81 9.72
C VAL A 576 23.35 28.15 10.45
N ARG A 577 24.16 29.17 10.08
CA ARG A 577 24.06 30.52 10.64
C ARG A 577 22.78 31.24 10.21
N LEU A 578 22.35 31.09 8.96
CA LEU A 578 21.07 31.62 8.45
C LEU A 578 19.86 30.96 9.14
N MET A 579 19.90 29.64 9.37
CA MET A 579 18.84 28.94 10.10
C MET A 579 18.77 29.32 11.59
N SER A 580 19.92 29.62 12.21
CA SER A 580 19.99 30.05 13.61
C SER A 580 19.47 31.48 13.83
N VAL A 581 19.63 32.37 12.85
CA VAL A 581 19.13 33.76 12.91
C VAL A 581 17.62 33.82 12.67
N ALA A 582 17.07 32.95 11.80
CA ALA A 582 15.63 32.89 11.54
C ALA A 582 14.81 32.34 12.73
N ALA A 583 15.39 31.46 13.55
CA ALA A 583 14.71 30.90 14.73
C ALA A 583 14.53 31.91 15.88
N ALA A 584 15.30 33.01 15.92
CA ALA A 584 15.29 33.96 17.02
C ALA A 584 14.07 34.91 17.07
N GLY A 585 13.17 34.84 16.08
CA GLY A 585 11.99 35.71 15.96
C GLY A 585 10.63 35.02 16.13
N LEU A 586 10.60 33.70 16.33
CA LEU A 586 9.34 32.95 16.38
C LEU A 586 8.63 33.10 17.73
N PRO A 587 7.28 33.13 17.76
CA PRO A 587 6.54 33.12 19.02
C PRO A 587 6.85 31.87 19.85
N ASN A 588 6.77 32.00 21.18
CA ASN A 588 7.10 30.91 22.11
C ASN A 588 6.41 29.58 21.74
N GLY A 589 7.20 28.53 21.64
CA GLY A 589 6.76 27.17 21.34
C GLY A 589 6.74 26.80 19.85
N TRP A 590 6.91 27.78 18.95
CA TRP A 590 7.07 27.51 17.52
C TRP A 590 8.51 27.22 17.14
N GLN A 591 8.68 26.25 16.25
CA GLN A 591 9.96 25.83 15.67
C GLN A 591 9.84 25.87 14.15
N MET A 592 10.93 26.21 13.45
CA MET A 592 10.98 26.19 11.98
C MET A 592 11.72 24.92 11.50
N GLY A 593 11.09 24.16 10.61
CA GLY A 593 11.69 23.06 9.87
C GLY A 593 11.85 23.39 8.39
N TRP A 594 12.66 22.62 7.67
CA TRP A 594 12.81 22.73 6.21
C TRP A 594 12.25 21.49 5.52
N SER A 595 11.32 21.68 4.58
CA SER A 595 10.84 20.58 3.75
C SER A 595 11.68 20.45 2.49
N VAL A 596 12.38 19.32 2.36
CA VAL A 596 13.13 18.98 1.14
C VAL A 596 12.17 18.77 -0.04
N THR A 597 11.00 18.18 0.21
CA THR A 597 9.96 17.90 -0.79
C THR A 597 9.37 19.17 -1.39
N PHE A 598 9.05 20.16 -0.55
CA PHE A 598 8.45 21.43 -0.99
C PHE A 598 9.47 22.54 -1.19
N ARG A 599 10.76 22.26 -0.93
CA ARG A 599 11.89 23.20 -0.97
C ARG A 599 11.58 24.55 -0.30
N ARG A 600 10.88 24.51 0.83
CA ARG A 600 10.53 25.69 1.63
C ARG A 600 10.48 25.38 3.13
N ALA A 601 10.58 26.43 3.94
CA ALA A 601 10.44 26.34 5.40
C ALA A 601 8.98 26.07 5.79
N TYR A 602 8.78 25.38 6.91
CA TYR A 602 7.49 25.21 7.58
C TYR A 602 7.68 25.43 9.08
N PHE A 603 6.60 25.71 9.79
CA PHE A 603 6.62 26.01 11.21
C PHE A 603 5.75 24.99 11.94
N TYR A 604 6.19 24.51 13.11
CA TYR A 604 5.44 23.58 13.92
C TYR A 604 5.52 23.94 15.40
N HIS A 605 4.46 23.63 16.14
CA HIS A 605 4.37 23.86 17.58
C HIS A 605 4.14 22.53 18.30
N GLU A 606 5.23 21.99 18.86
CA GLU A 606 5.29 20.63 19.38
C GLU A 606 4.26 20.34 20.48
N ALA A 607 4.10 21.25 21.45
CA ALA A 607 3.15 21.04 22.55
C ALA A 607 1.66 21.07 22.15
N MET A 608 1.33 21.57 20.95
CA MET A 608 -0.06 21.63 20.46
C MET A 608 -0.30 20.72 19.25
N GLY A 609 0.73 20.09 18.69
CA GLY A 609 0.62 19.26 17.49
C GLY A 609 0.20 20.03 16.23
N LEU A 610 0.51 21.33 16.14
CA LEU A 610 0.15 22.18 14.98
C LEU A 610 1.35 22.33 14.03
N SER A 611 1.07 22.42 12.73
CA SER A 611 2.06 22.81 11.72
C SER A 611 1.42 23.70 10.64
N GLN A 612 2.19 24.64 10.10
CA GLN A 612 1.76 25.58 9.06
C GLN A 612 2.93 26.00 8.17
N TRP A 613 2.64 26.67 7.06
CA TRP A 613 3.66 27.11 6.11
C TRP A 613 3.98 28.60 6.23
N GLU A 614 3.05 29.37 6.78
CA GLU A 614 3.17 30.79 7.05
C GLU A 614 3.92 31.03 8.37
N ASP A 615 4.73 32.09 8.43
CA ASP A 615 5.44 32.47 9.64
C ASP A 615 4.45 32.80 10.77
N PRO A 616 4.49 32.10 11.93
CA PRO A 616 3.55 32.36 13.01
C PRO A 616 3.75 33.79 13.57
N THR A 617 2.78 34.68 13.34
CA THR A 617 2.89 36.09 13.76
C THR A 617 2.42 36.36 15.20
N ALA A 618 1.84 35.39 15.90
CA ALA A 618 1.44 35.50 17.31
C ALA A 618 1.30 34.13 17.98
N ALA A 619 1.52 34.08 19.30
CA ALA A 619 1.18 32.90 20.09
C ALA A 619 -0.35 32.71 20.09
N PRO A 620 -0.87 31.50 19.83
CA PRO A 620 -2.30 31.24 19.94
C PRO A 620 -2.76 31.40 21.40
N PRO A 621 -4.02 31.80 21.63
CA PRO A 621 -4.51 32.05 22.98
C PRO A 621 -4.42 30.76 23.83
N PRO A 622 -4.04 30.87 25.11
CA PRO A 622 -3.94 29.69 25.98
C PRO A 622 -5.30 29.00 26.05
N SER A 623 -5.31 27.69 25.87
CA SER A 623 -6.50 26.87 26.09
C SER A 623 -6.90 27.00 27.57
N THR A 624 -7.93 27.79 27.86
CA THR A 624 -8.54 27.82 29.19
C THR A 624 -9.23 26.48 29.42
N GLY A 625 -8.54 25.58 30.11
CA GLY A 625 -9.18 24.48 30.81
C GLY A 625 -10.03 25.05 31.94
N ALA A 626 -11.32 25.27 31.68
CA ALA A 626 -12.33 25.48 32.71
C ALA A 626 -13.70 25.18 32.11
N GLY A 627 -14.34 24.11 32.57
CA GLY A 627 -15.75 23.88 32.29
C GLY A 627 -16.60 24.92 33.01
N VAL A 628 -17.52 25.58 32.32
CA VAL A 628 -18.74 26.15 32.90
C VAL A 628 -19.88 26.10 31.88
N ALA A 629 -21.05 25.81 32.45
CA ALA A 629 -22.40 25.75 31.94
C ALA A 629 -22.88 26.84 30.96
N LYS A 630 -23.96 26.47 30.25
CA LYS A 630 -24.92 27.30 29.52
C LYS A 630 -25.22 28.66 30.19
N ALA A 631 -25.14 29.76 29.44
CA ALA A 631 -26.30 30.56 28.99
C ALA A 631 -25.92 31.86 28.22
N SER A 632 -26.61 32.06 27.09
CA SER A 632 -27.09 33.31 26.45
C SER A 632 -26.23 34.58 26.39
N SER A 633 -25.85 35.00 25.18
CA SER A 633 -26.58 36.02 24.37
C SER A 633 -25.76 36.37 23.12
N GLY A 634 -26.32 36.06 21.94
CA GLY A 634 -25.82 36.54 20.64
C GLY A 634 -26.16 38.01 20.46
N TRP A 635 -25.57 38.64 19.43
CA TRP A 635 -25.70 40.04 18.96
C TRP A 635 -24.48 40.97 19.13
N GLN A 636 -23.39 40.55 19.78
CA GLN A 636 -22.13 41.35 19.78
C GLN A 636 -20.98 40.75 18.94
N ALA A 637 -21.01 39.46 18.63
CA ALA A 637 -19.95 38.80 17.86
C ALA A 637 -19.98 39.14 16.36
N ASP A 638 -21.17 39.24 15.76
CA ASP A 638 -21.30 39.43 14.30
C ASP A 638 -20.88 40.82 13.82
N ALA A 639 -21.00 41.83 14.68
CA ALA A 639 -20.56 43.19 14.37
C ALA A 639 -19.02 43.36 14.33
N LEU A 640 -18.30 42.49 15.04
CA LEU A 640 -16.83 42.50 15.12
C LEU A 640 -16.21 41.79 13.92
N VAL A 641 -16.80 40.67 13.50
CA VAL A 641 -16.39 39.93 12.28
C VAL A 641 -16.60 40.77 11.02
N TRP A 642 -17.74 41.47 10.92
CA TRP A 642 -18.04 42.31 9.76
C TRP A 642 -17.08 43.51 9.61
N ARG A 643 -16.65 44.13 10.72
CA ARG A 643 -15.70 45.25 10.68
C ARG A 643 -14.30 44.83 10.23
N GLU A 644 -13.85 43.64 10.63
CA GLU A 644 -12.51 43.19 10.29
C GLU A 644 -12.40 42.68 8.85
N GLN A 645 -13.50 42.15 8.30
CA GLN A 645 -13.58 41.82 6.88
C GLN A 645 -13.50 43.08 5.98
N GLN A 646 -14.18 44.16 6.36
CA GLN A 646 -14.09 45.44 5.62
C GLN A 646 -12.68 46.06 5.68
N ARG A 647 -11.95 45.85 6.78
CA ARG A 647 -10.56 46.34 6.91
C ARG A 647 -9.59 45.59 6.00
N LEU A 648 -9.76 44.28 5.85
CA LEU A 648 -8.91 43.43 4.99
C LEU A 648 -9.15 43.70 3.50
N GLU A 649 -10.40 43.96 3.10
CA GLU A 649 -10.75 44.31 1.71
C GLU A 649 -10.24 45.70 1.30
N ALA A 650 -10.14 46.65 2.24
CA ALA A 650 -9.53 47.95 1.99
C ALA A 650 -8.01 47.83 1.79
N TRP A 651 -7.34 47.04 2.63
CA TRP A 651 -5.90 46.78 2.53
C TRP A 651 -5.50 46.08 1.23
N ALA A 652 -6.30 45.08 0.78
CA ALA A 652 -6.03 44.37 -0.47
C ALA A 652 -6.10 45.28 -1.71
N ARG A 653 -7.02 46.27 -1.71
CA ARG A 653 -7.16 47.24 -2.80
C ARG A 653 -5.98 48.22 -2.88
N GLU A 654 -5.46 48.67 -1.74
CA GLU A 654 -4.28 49.54 -1.67
C GLU A 654 -3.01 48.84 -2.21
N ARG A 655 -2.89 47.54 -1.96
CA ARG A 655 -1.73 46.76 -2.40
C ARG A 655 -1.76 46.44 -3.90
N ALA A 656 -2.95 46.18 -4.45
CA ALA A 656 -3.13 45.98 -5.89
C ALA A 656 -2.76 47.25 -6.69
N ALA A 657 -3.15 48.43 -6.19
CA ALA A 657 -2.83 49.70 -6.83
C ALA A 657 -1.33 50.05 -6.80
N SER A 658 -0.58 49.56 -5.80
CA SER A 658 0.86 49.81 -5.67
C SER A 658 1.72 48.91 -6.55
N HIS A 659 1.19 47.76 -7.00
CA HIS A 659 1.94 46.77 -7.78
C HIS A 659 1.98 47.09 -9.29
N GLU A 660 1.16 48.05 -9.74
CA GLU A 660 1.04 48.41 -11.17
C GLU A 660 2.06 49.49 -11.62
N GLN A 661 2.86 50.06 -10.70
CA GLN A 661 3.73 51.21 -11.00
C GLN A 661 5.26 50.94 -11.07
N ALA A 662 5.75 49.70 -11.00
CA ALA A 662 7.20 49.47 -10.96
C ALA A 662 7.69 48.25 -11.78
N HIS A 663 8.00 48.46 -13.07
CA HIS A 663 8.98 47.63 -13.78
C HIS A 663 9.74 48.45 -14.85
N PRO A 664 11.10 48.40 -14.89
CA PRO A 664 11.88 48.84 -16.05
C PRO A 664 12.02 47.70 -17.09
N PRO A 665 12.42 48.00 -18.35
CA PRO A 665 12.39 47.02 -19.43
C PRO A 665 13.55 46.02 -19.35
N LYS A 666 13.28 44.77 -19.76
CA LYS A 666 14.21 43.62 -19.77
C LYS A 666 15.24 43.73 -20.90
N GLU A 667 16.52 43.52 -20.58
CA GLU A 667 17.58 43.25 -21.56
C GLU A 667 17.60 41.76 -21.95
N GLU A 668 17.91 41.47 -23.21
CA GLU A 668 18.00 40.10 -23.75
C GLU A 668 19.33 39.42 -23.37
N PRO A 669 19.32 38.11 -23.08
CA PRO A 669 20.51 37.39 -22.59
C PRO A 669 21.55 37.16 -23.69
N ARG A 670 22.82 37.39 -23.34
CA ARG A 670 23.98 37.20 -24.21
C ARG A 670 24.32 35.70 -24.35
N VAL A 671 24.50 35.24 -25.59
CA VAL A 671 24.91 33.87 -25.92
C VAL A 671 26.43 33.70 -25.71
N MET A 672 26.83 32.69 -24.93
CA MET A 672 28.24 32.35 -24.69
C MET A 672 28.88 31.65 -25.90
N SER A 673 30.13 32.01 -26.19
CA SER A 673 30.93 31.35 -27.21
C SER A 673 31.37 29.94 -26.75
N GLU A 674 31.65 29.06 -27.70
CA GLU A 674 32.03 27.67 -27.40
C GLU A 674 33.32 27.56 -26.58
N ALA A 675 34.26 28.50 -26.77
CA ALA A 675 35.47 28.58 -25.96
C ALA A 675 35.16 28.91 -24.49
N GLU A 676 34.20 29.80 -24.23
CA GLU A 676 33.75 30.14 -22.88
C GLU A 676 33.04 28.95 -22.23
N ARG A 677 32.22 28.20 -22.99
CA ARG A 677 31.58 26.97 -22.48
C ARG A 677 32.60 25.89 -22.13
N ARG A 678 33.62 25.66 -22.98
CA ARG A 678 34.70 24.70 -22.68
C ARG A 678 35.48 25.11 -21.42
N GLN A 679 35.74 26.40 -21.25
CA GLN A 679 36.43 26.88 -20.06
C GLN A 679 35.58 26.78 -18.80
N ALA A 680 34.25 26.99 -18.89
CA ALA A 680 33.31 26.75 -17.81
C ALA A 680 33.29 25.27 -17.38
N VAL A 681 33.24 24.32 -18.33
CA VAL A 681 33.29 22.87 -18.04
C VAL A 681 34.58 22.48 -17.33
N LEU A 682 35.72 23.02 -17.74
CA LEU A 682 37.01 22.76 -17.08
C LEU A 682 37.04 23.29 -15.63
N ARG A 683 36.41 24.45 -15.38
CA ARG A 683 36.25 24.99 -14.02
C ARG A 683 35.38 24.08 -13.15
N VAL A 684 34.24 23.61 -13.67
CA VAL A 684 33.34 22.69 -12.96
C VAL A 684 34.06 21.38 -12.60
N ARG A 685 34.80 20.80 -13.57
CA ARG A 685 35.57 19.57 -13.35
C ARG A 685 36.64 19.75 -12.26
N SER A 686 37.31 20.90 -12.24
CA SER A 686 38.30 21.23 -11.20
C SER A 686 37.68 21.32 -9.81
N VAL A 687 36.51 21.97 -9.68
CA VAL A 687 35.79 22.10 -8.41
C VAL A 687 35.33 20.73 -7.90
N TRP A 688 34.83 19.88 -8.80
CA TRP A 688 34.37 18.54 -8.42
C TRP A 688 35.53 17.63 -7.95
N GLN A 689 36.68 17.72 -8.61
CA GLN A 689 37.90 17.01 -8.18
C GLN A 689 38.39 17.48 -6.82
N GLN A 690 38.27 18.76 -6.51
CA GLN A 690 38.63 19.31 -5.20
C GLN A 690 37.69 18.79 -4.10
N LEU A 691 36.37 18.78 -4.34
CA LEU A 691 35.39 18.27 -3.38
C LEU A 691 35.55 16.77 -3.10
N ASP A 692 35.85 15.95 -4.11
CA ASP A 692 36.14 14.51 -3.92
C ASP A 692 37.41 14.30 -3.08
N GLN A 693 38.45 15.11 -3.30
CA GLN A 693 39.68 15.06 -2.49
C GLN A 693 39.43 15.44 -1.03
N GLU A 694 38.63 16.48 -0.78
CA GLU A 694 38.26 16.92 0.57
C GLU A 694 37.43 15.85 1.31
N ALA A 695 36.43 15.26 0.64
CA ALA A 695 35.61 14.18 1.20
C ALA A 695 36.45 12.94 1.56
N ARG A 696 37.39 12.55 0.69
CA ARG A 696 38.33 11.44 0.97
C ARG A 696 39.26 11.74 2.13
N ALA A 697 39.73 12.98 2.26
CA ALA A 697 40.57 13.41 3.38
C ALA A 697 39.79 13.37 4.71
N GLU A 698 38.52 13.78 4.70
CA GLU A 698 37.65 13.74 5.87
C GLU A 698 37.36 12.31 6.33
N LEU A 699 37.02 11.41 5.40
CA LEU A 699 36.84 9.98 5.70
C LEU A 699 38.10 9.34 6.33
N LYS A 700 39.29 9.70 5.82
CA LYS A 700 40.56 9.24 6.38
C LYS A 700 40.83 9.78 7.79
N ALA A 701 40.45 11.03 8.04
CA ALA A 701 40.55 11.65 9.37
C ALA A 701 39.56 11.03 10.38
N MET A 702 38.35 10.65 9.93
CA MET A 702 37.36 9.94 10.76
C MET A 702 37.82 8.52 11.13
N ALA A 703 38.39 7.78 10.18
CA ALA A 703 38.94 6.46 10.43
C ALA A 703 40.10 6.49 11.44
N THR A 704 40.96 7.52 11.35
CA THR A 704 42.10 7.72 12.27
C THR A 704 41.62 8.03 13.70
N ARG A 705 40.58 8.87 13.85
CA ARG A 705 39.97 9.19 15.16
C ARG A 705 39.38 7.94 15.83
N ARG A 706 38.65 7.11 15.07
CA ARG A 706 38.12 5.83 15.58
C ARG A 706 39.20 4.82 16.00
N GLY A 707 40.37 4.86 15.35
CA GLY A 707 41.52 4.04 15.73
C GLY A 707 42.18 4.49 17.04
N LEU A 708 42.24 5.80 17.29
CA LEU A 708 42.80 6.37 18.51
C LEU A 708 41.91 6.16 19.73
N ASP A 709 40.58 6.27 19.58
CA ASP A 709 39.63 6.00 20.66
C ASP A 709 39.73 4.54 21.15
N ARG A 710 39.86 3.58 20.23
CA ARG A 710 40.05 2.15 20.58
C ARG A 710 41.39 1.85 21.25
N ALA A 711 42.44 2.61 20.93
CA ALA A 711 43.73 2.48 21.62
C ALA A 711 43.68 3.05 23.05
N GLY A 712 42.92 4.13 23.26
CA GLY A 712 42.63 4.68 24.58
C GLY A 712 41.79 3.74 25.45
N GLU A 713 40.77 3.11 24.86
CA GLU A 713 39.93 2.11 25.56
C GLU A 713 40.72 0.87 25.98
N ARG A 714 41.67 0.40 25.14
CA ARG A 714 42.58 -0.71 25.51
C ARG A 714 43.61 -0.34 26.58
N ALA A 715 43.95 0.94 26.74
CA ALA A 715 44.85 1.40 27.80
C ALA A 715 44.11 1.62 29.14
N ALA A 716 42.80 1.88 29.10
CA ALA A 716 41.95 2.03 30.29
C ALA A 716 41.48 0.68 30.87
N ALA A 717 41.42 -0.36 30.05
CA ALA A 717 41.30 -1.74 30.51
C ALA A 717 42.69 -2.25 30.93
N GLY A 718 43.05 -2.03 32.19
CA GLY A 718 44.29 -2.57 32.78
C GLY A 718 44.38 -4.11 32.70
N PRO A 719 45.56 -4.68 32.95
CA PRO A 719 45.84 -6.11 32.75
C PRO A 719 44.93 -7.05 33.53
#